data_AF-A0A1D8PTF4-F1
#
_entry.id   AF-A0A1D8PTF4-F1
#
_cell.length_a   1.000
_cell.length_b   1.000
_cell.length_c   1.000
_cell.angle_alpha   90.00
_cell.angle_beta   90.00
_cell.angle_gamma   90.00
#
_symmetry.space_group_name_H-M   'P 1'
#
loop_
_entity.id
_entity.type
_entity.pdbx_description
1 polymer ?
#
loop_
_entity_poly.entity_id
_entity_poly.type
_entity_poly.pdbx_seq_one_letter_code
_entity_poly.pdbx_strand_id
1 'polypeptide(L)'
;MSFAESFWTPDYESGFQQLFLQLNQGILENNDFVRLIERRMESEVVYGNSLETITTDCKPLNKRQLNEDFVSTIKNAYTKMNETFYKQGEYHLNIADNIETIVLQPFSKWCTEHEQRVKFSEFTLQDKLKALKNAQYSVEKLQKKYFNKCRMLEEFKSHYTEEELQEELNDLSFQKDRAAKTNTDGSKEEDDNDTADEEIYEFTHAKYDTKQMKALLKAMLTEVPMGPHKVAILGTYQNVSTGSNITKWLLENMPEFNKNLDKAEVFGQDLVRNDFIRIVGSMGKSFINSSQFYYQWKPIAFTISGVENEYVITDTSLAKSFTFKFDDVKEAIGVNTVDFNDKSQLSKLINEVNQLDTQYYAQVVELDKLRCEYEELAMDHLTFMQKCELDRLKAIKKVTFDFLSSFANKISSLKTISDDLVLLEETINPVNDLKFLIENYGTGRFKPKVVLYDNYYDSNINQTFGVDLSVKSRLDKKVVPYIIQCILSQLDSVYPDLKNDEERINLWTQPVHLSNVHKLRSQLNGVQDPNEIMSILKESHPLLITNILKLYFMELPDSIIPYNNYDVIKLLYTNYHDESQTKSRVNGLQNVLSELPKCNLATLDAILTHLSRLVSIVGTQDKDLAGGFQRKLSKEFGSLVLRPKTDGLNSSESSYLNDRFQVTLMDDLFENKQSIFNELRRQSSTRSAVASVSPSVSRNSSLTRSESIKSNKGHNAAAIAKSKSRLESRLQSAVKNQTKTSEPQQKTDADEFYDAEASPTPSRSGTQSSSSGLKRSNSPKKKKWTVVSKEESKEGNEKSKKITSTPVTYRPSNDIIYDKSPSNQSLNDLSSTPPPKFAPSLGRKSSVKDLAKSFENGSTEDLQEPSSRSRSSSPTKAK
;
A
#
# COMPACT_ATOMS: atom_id res chain seq x y z
N MET A 1 16.56 -8.59 -49.46
CA MET A 1 15.17 -8.26 -49.11
C MET A 1 15.16 -7.05 -48.20
N SER A 2 14.95 -5.88 -48.78
CA SER A 2 14.69 -4.62 -48.10
C SER A 2 13.33 -4.07 -48.53
N PHE A 3 12.77 -3.08 -47.83
CA PHE A 3 11.55 -2.41 -48.28
C PHE A 3 11.76 -1.76 -49.67
N ALA A 4 12.95 -1.19 -49.88
CA ALA A 4 13.40 -0.62 -51.15
C ALA A 4 13.54 -1.63 -52.30
N GLU A 5 13.56 -2.93 -52.03
CA GLU A 5 13.54 -3.99 -53.05
C GLU A 5 12.13 -4.58 -53.30
N SER A 6 11.22 -4.47 -52.33
CA SER A 6 10.10 -5.44 -52.19
C SER A 6 8.69 -4.87 -52.39
N PHE A 7 8.52 -3.55 -52.41
CA PHE A 7 7.19 -2.90 -52.44
C PHE A 7 6.91 -2.09 -53.73
N TRP A 8 7.67 -2.30 -54.80
CA TRP A 8 7.42 -1.65 -56.09
C TRP A 8 6.30 -2.33 -56.87
N THR A 9 5.41 -1.53 -57.44
CA THR A 9 4.35 -1.96 -58.37
C THR A 9 4.30 -1.00 -59.57
N PRO A 10 3.86 -1.43 -60.78
CA PRO A 10 3.95 -0.60 -62.00
C PRO A 10 3.09 0.68 -62.00
N ASP A 11 2.15 0.79 -61.05
CA ASP A 11 1.31 1.96 -60.80
C ASP A 11 1.93 2.96 -59.81
N TYR A 12 3.09 2.62 -59.23
CA TYR A 12 3.77 3.32 -58.13
C TYR A 12 2.90 3.57 -56.89
N GLU A 13 1.83 2.78 -56.69
CA GLU A 13 0.82 3.03 -55.67
C GLU A 13 0.50 1.80 -54.82
N SER A 14 0.02 0.71 -55.45
CA SER A 14 -0.52 -0.46 -54.74
C SER A 14 0.45 -1.07 -53.72
N GLY A 15 1.74 -1.21 -54.09
CA GLY A 15 2.76 -1.75 -53.19
C GLY A 15 3.10 -0.83 -52.01
N PHE A 16 3.11 0.48 -52.22
CA PHE A 16 3.38 1.45 -51.14
C PHE A 16 2.17 1.62 -50.21
N GLN A 17 0.94 1.61 -50.75
CA GLN A 17 -0.28 1.55 -49.95
C GLN A 17 -0.28 0.32 -49.02
N GLN A 18 0.09 -0.86 -49.55
CA GLN A 18 0.18 -2.08 -48.75
C GLN A 18 1.27 -1.99 -47.66
N LEU A 19 2.42 -1.35 -47.93
CA LEU A 19 3.44 -1.11 -46.91
C LEU A 19 2.93 -0.18 -45.79
N PHE A 20 2.38 0.98 -46.14
CA PHE A 20 1.88 1.93 -45.13
C PHE A 20 0.68 1.39 -44.35
N LEU A 21 -0.13 0.51 -44.93
CA LEU A 21 -1.18 -0.23 -44.20
C LEU A 21 -0.58 -1.12 -43.10
N GLN A 22 0.53 -1.82 -43.37
CA GLN A 22 1.21 -2.63 -42.34
C GLN A 22 1.92 -1.76 -41.29
N LEU A 23 2.55 -0.64 -41.69
CA LEU A 23 3.20 0.29 -40.75
C LEU A 23 2.18 0.95 -39.81
N ASN A 24 1.01 1.35 -40.32
CA ASN A 24 -0.09 1.86 -39.51
C ASN A 24 -0.66 0.78 -38.56
N GLN A 25 -0.69 -0.50 -38.96
CA GLN A 25 -1.00 -1.59 -38.02
C GLN A 25 0.07 -1.78 -36.94
N GLY A 26 1.35 -1.51 -37.24
CA GLY A 26 2.42 -1.47 -36.24
C GLY A 26 2.23 -0.38 -35.18
N ILE A 27 1.66 0.77 -35.57
CA ILE A 27 1.27 1.84 -34.63
C ILE A 27 0.12 1.38 -33.73
N LEU A 28 -0.87 0.67 -34.27
CA LEU A 28 -1.97 0.10 -33.47
C LEU A 28 -1.48 -0.97 -32.49
N GLU A 29 -0.55 -1.84 -32.89
CA GLU A 29 0.10 -2.82 -31.99
C GLU A 29 0.78 -2.11 -30.80
N ASN A 30 1.51 -1.02 -31.05
CA ASN A 30 2.14 -0.24 -29.97
C ASN A 30 1.10 0.29 -28.96
N ASN A 31 -0.05 0.77 -29.44
CA ASN A 31 -1.14 1.30 -28.61
C ASN A 31 -1.85 0.20 -27.79
N ASP A 32 -1.93 -1.02 -28.32
CA ASP A 32 -2.45 -2.18 -27.57
C ASP A 32 -1.47 -2.63 -26.47
N PHE A 33 -0.15 -2.54 -26.70
CA PHE A 33 0.88 -2.72 -25.66
C PHE A 33 0.76 -1.68 -24.54
N VAL A 34 0.58 -0.40 -24.86
CA VAL A 34 0.34 0.67 -23.87
C VAL A 34 -0.89 0.33 -23.03
N ARG A 35 -2.04 0.07 -23.67
CA ARG A 35 -3.31 -0.24 -22.97
C ARG A 35 -3.22 -1.47 -22.07
N LEU A 36 -2.48 -2.50 -22.49
CA LEU A 36 -2.26 -3.73 -21.71
C LEU A 36 -1.46 -3.44 -20.44
N ILE A 37 -0.41 -2.62 -20.55
CA ILE A 37 0.48 -2.27 -19.43
C ILE A 37 -0.23 -1.28 -18.48
N GLU A 38 -0.97 -0.28 -19.00
CA GLU A 38 -1.85 0.61 -18.23
C GLU A 38 -2.84 -0.20 -17.39
N ARG A 39 -3.58 -1.12 -18.00
CA ARG A 39 -4.59 -1.93 -17.30
C ARG A 39 -3.96 -2.83 -16.22
N ARG A 40 -2.72 -3.28 -16.41
CA ARG A 40 -1.96 -4.03 -15.39
C ARG A 40 -1.54 -3.12 -14.23
N MET A 41 -1.09 -1.91 -14.52
CA MET A 41 -0.70 -0.89 -13.53
C MET A 41 -1.89 -0.44 -12.68
N GLU A 42 -3.03 -0.09 -13.30
CA GLU A 42 -4.28 0.24 -12.58
C GLU A 42 -4.67 -0.86 -11.59
N SER A 43 -4.45 -2.13 -11.95
CA SER A 43 -4.75 -3.28 -11.09
C SER A 43 -3.81 -3.38 -9.88
N GLU A 44 -2.53 -2.99 -10.03
CA GLU A 44 -1.61 -2.82 -8.88
C GLU A 44 -2.02 -1.64 -7.99
N VAL A 45 -2.40 -0.50 -8.58
CA VAL A 45 -2.88 0.68 -7.82
C VAL A 45 -4.10 0.33 -6.97
N VAL A 46 -5.11 -0.32 -7.56
CA VAL A 46 -6.33 -0.72 -6.84
C VAL A 46 -6.02 -1.73 -5.74
N TYR A 47 -5.14 -2.72 -6.01
CA TYR A 47 -4.79 -3.73 -5.01
C TYR A 47 -3.96 -3.14 -3.86
N GLY A 48 -2.96 -2.30 -4.14
CA GLY A 48 -2.14 -1.64 -3.13
C GLY A 48 -2.96 -0.76 -2.18
N ASN A 49 -3.81 0.12 -2.73
CA ASN A 49 -4.75 0.94 -1.95
C ASN A 49 -5.72 0.07 -1.12
N SER A 50 -6.17 -1.07 -1.66
CA SER A 50 -7.05 -2.00 -0.96
C SER A 50 -6.36 -2.76 0.18
N LEU A 51 -5.03 -2.79 0.25
CA LEU A 51 -4.27 -3.38 1.35
C LEU A 51 -3.97 -2.35 2.45
N GLU A 52 -3.60 -1.12 2.08
CA GLU A 52 -3.36 -0.04 3.05
C GLU A 52 -4.63 0.32 3.84
N THR A 53 -5.79 0.36 3.17
CA THR A 53 -7.09 0.69 3.77
C THR A 53 -7.55 -0.31 4.84
N ILE A 54 -7.09 -1.57 4.80
CA ILE A 54 -7.37 -2.58 5.85
C ILE A 54 -7.00 -2.05 7.23
N THR A 55 -5.88 -1.33 7.36
CA THR A 55 -5.44 -0.74 8.64
C THR A 55 -6.43 0.28 9.21
N THR A 56 -7.24 0.91 8.36
CA THR A 56 -8.21 1.93 8.72
C THR A 56 -9.60 1.36 8.93
N ASP A 57 -10.00 0.37 8.14
CA ASP A 57 -11.32 -0.26 8.20
C ASP A 57 -11.39 -1.34 9.30
N CYS A 58 -10.33 -2.15 9.45
CA CYS A 58 -10.21 -3.18 10.49
C CYS A 58 -9.67 -2.61 11.83
N LYS A 59 -10.08 -1.39 12.20
CA LYS A 59 -9.72 -0.80 13.51
C LYS A 59 -10.31 -1.63 14.66
N PRO A 60 -9.51 -1.97 15.70
CA PRO A 60 -9.94 -2.96 16.67
C PRO A 60 -10.99 -2.41 17.64
N LEU A 61 -12.22 -2.94 17.56
CA LEU A 61 -13.36 -2.55 18.40
C LEU A 61 -13.22 -2.94 19.89
N ASN A 62 -12.29 -3.85 20.22
CA ASN A 62 -12.14 -4.39 21.57
C ASN A 62 -11.32 -3.43 22.46
N LYS A 63 -11.91 -3.01 23.58
CA LYS A 63 -11.26 -2.18 24.62
C LYS A 63 -9.90 -2.70 25.11
N ARG A 64 -9.64 -4.02 25.02
CA ARG A 64 -8.31 -4.59 25.33
C ARG A 64 -7.23 -4.19 24.31
N GLN A 65 -7.55 -4.19 23.02
CA GLN A 65 -6.61 -3.79 21.97
C GLN A 65 -6.34 -2.28 22.03
N LEU A 66 -7.38 -1.49 22.33
CA LEU A 66 -7.32 -0.03 22.47
C LEU A 66 -6.67 0.46 23.78
N ASN A 67 -6.43 -0.43 24.75
CA ASN A 67 -5.72 -0.08 25.98
C ASN A 67 -4.21 -0.27 25.77
N GLU A 68 -3.42 0.80 25.83
CA GLU A 68 -1.96 0.72 25.64
C GLU A 68 -1.30 -0.19 26.70
N ASP A 69 -1.69 -0.05 27.97
CA ASP A 69 -1.20 -0.85 29.11
C ASP A 69 -1.55 -2.36 29.02
N PHE A 70 -2.47 -2.75 28.13
CA PHE A 70 -2.77 -4.17 27.93
C PHE A 70 -1.67 -4.81 27.08
N VAL A 71 -0.78 -5.56 27.73
CA VAL A 71 0.29 -6.33 27.08
C VAL A 71 -0.22 -7.74 26.78
N SER A 72 -0.12 -8.14 25.51
CA SER A 72 -0.61 -9.43 25.01
C SER A 72 0.13 -9.78 23.72
N THR A 73 0.54 -11.04 23.58
CA THR A 73 1.14 -11.56 22.34
C THR A 73 0.12 -11.58 21.20
N ILE A 74 -1.15 -11.88 21.50
CA ILE A 74 -2.26 -11.79 20.53
C ILE A 74 -2.49 -10.34 20.07
N LYS A 75 -2.36 -9.34 20.96
CA LYS A 75 -2.39 -7.92 20.57
C LYS A 75 -1.24 -7.56 19.64
N ASN A 76 -0.01 -7.98 19.97
CA ASN A 76 1.16 -7.75 19.12
C ASN A 76 0.99 -8.38 17.73
N ALA A 77 0.52 -9.64 17.66
CA ALA A 77 0.24 -10.32 16.40
C ALA A 77 -0.79 -9.57 15.55
N TYR A 78 -1.90 -9.10 16.14
CA TYR A 78 -2.90 -8.31 15.43
C TYR A 78 -2.32 -7.02 14.84
N THR A 79 -1.50 -6.28 15.60
CA THR A 79 -0.84 -5.07 15.11
C THR A 79 0.15 -5.40 13.98
N LYS A 80 0.97 -6.44 14.13
CA LYS A 80 1.99 -6.82 13.13
C LYS A 80 1.40 -7.34 11.83
N MET A 81 0.27 -8.07 11.86
CA MET A 81 -0.44 -8.42 10.62
C MET A 81 -0.88 -7.18 9.84
N ASN A 82 -1.46 -6.17 10.52
CA ASN A 82 -1.88 -4.92 9.89
C ASN A 82 -0.70 -4.08 9.37
N GLU A 83 0.41 -3.98 10.13
CA GLU A 83 1.65 -3.35 9.65
C GLU A 83 2.17 -4.03 8.37
N THR A 84 2.10 -5.36 8.29
CA THR A 84 2.57 -6.10 7.13
C THR A 84 1.63 -5.96 5.93
N PHE A 85 0.30 -5.97 6.11
CA PHE A 85 -0.63 -5.69 5.00
C PHE A 85 -0.40 -4.28 4.42
N TYR A 86 -0.11 -3.29 5.28
CA TYR A 86 0.27 -1.94 4.83
C TYR A 86 1.55 -1.96 3.97
N LYS A 87 2.62 -2.62 4.42
CA LYS A 87 3.87 -2.77 3.63
C LYS A 87 3.65 -3.49 2.29
N GLN A 88 2.72 -4.45 2.23
CA GLN A 88 2.33 -5.10 0.97
C GLN A 88 1.58 -4.10 0.07
N GLY A 89 0.75 -3.23 0.64
CA GLY A 89 0.16 -2.08 -0.05
C GLY A 89 1.21 -1.17 -0.69
N GLU A 90 2.14 -0.66 0.11
CA GLU A 90 3.27 0.19 -0.35
C GLU A 90 4.08 -0.48 -1.47
N TYR A 91 4.31 -1.80 -1.36
CA TYR A 91 5.00 -2.60 -2.37
C TYR A 91 4.26 -2.60 -3.72
N HIS A 92 2.96 -2.86 -3.71
CA HIS A 92 2.14 -2.90 -4.92
C HIS A 92 1.97 -1.50 -5.54
N LEU A 93 1.80 -0.46 -4.71
CA LEU A 93 1.81 0.93 -5.18
C LEU A 93 3.17 1.32 -5.79
N ASN A 94 4.29 0.89 -5.22
CA ASN A 94 5.59 1.15 -5.81
C ASN A 94 5.80 0.39 -7.13
N ILE A 95 5.27 -0.82 -7.31
CA ILE A 95 5.29 -1.48 -8.62
C ILE A 95 4.49 -0.69 -9.66
N ALA A 96 3.31 -0.16 -9.30
CA ALA A 96 2.55 0.70 -10.20
C ALA A 96 3.33 1.95 -10.62
N ASP A 97 3.94 2.66 -9.67
CA ASP A 97 4.80 3.84 -9.88
C ASP A 97 5.99 3.55 -10.80
N ASN A 98 6.67 2.40 -10.62
CA ASN A 98 7.74 1.96 -11.54
C ASN A 98 7.20 1.66 -12.95
N ILE A 99 6.00 1.08 -13.09
CA ILE A 99 5.39 0.83 -14.40
C ILE A 99 4.99 2.15 -15.08
N GLU A 100 4.45 3.12 -14.34
CA GLU A 100 4.09 4.42 -14.91
C GLU A 100 5.34 5.15 -15.43
N THR A 101 6.35 5.32 -14.56
CA THR A 101 7.49 6.21 -14.79
C THR A 101 8.58 5.61 -15.68
N ILE A 102 8.86 4.31 -15.57
CA ILE A 102 9.96 3.65 -16.29
C ILE A 102 9.46 3.04 -17.62
N VAL A 103 8.18 2.66 -17.70
CA VAL A 103 7.64 1.86 -18.81
C VAL A 103 6.66 2.67 -19.66
N LEU A 104 5.57 3.17 -19.07
CA LEU A 104 4.48 3.81 -19.81
C LEU A 104 4.83 5.20 -20.32
N GLN A 105 5.27 6.11 -19.46
CA GLN A 105 5.58 7.49 -19.86
C GLN A 105 6.66 7.55 -20.98
N PRO A 106 7.78 6.80 -20.92
CA PRO A 106 8.77 6.80 -22.00
C PRO A 106 8.26 6.13 -23.28
N PHE A 107 7.55 5.00 -23.19
CA PHE A 107 7.10 4.27 -24.37
C PHE A 107 5.96 5.00 -25.10
N SER A 108 4.97 5.54 -24.39
CA SER A 108 3.87 6.31 -25.00
C SER A 108 4.37 7.57 -25.71
N LYS A 109 5.39 8.24 -25.16
CA LYS A 109 6.10 9.33 -25.85
C LYS A 109 6.76 8.83 -27.14
N TRP A 110 7.57 7.78 -27.07
CA TRP A 110 8.25 7.22 -28.26
C TRP A 110 7.25 6.76 -29.33
N CYS A 111 6.09 6.20 -28.94
CA CYS A 111 5.03 5.79 -29.87
C CYS A 111 4.47 6.98 -30.65
N THR A 112 4.21 8.10 -29.95
CA THR A 112 3.73 9.35 -30.56
C THR A 112 4.74 9.89 -31.58
N GLU A 113 6.03 9.86 -31.24
CA GLU A 113 7.10 10.30 -32.15
C GLU A 113 7.28 9.35 -33.34
N HIS A 114 7.13 8.03 -33.15
CA HIS A 114 7.18 7.04 -34.23
C HIS A 114 6.01 7.20 -35.20
N GLU A 115 4.79 7.39 -34.70
CA GLU A 115 3.60 7.68 -35.50
C GLU A 115 3.80 8.92 -36.39
N GLN A 116 4.40 9.98 -35.85
CA GLN A 116 4.76 11.18 -36.61
C GLN A 116 5.78 10.88 -37.73
N ARG A 117 6.81 10.05 -37.48
CA ARG A 117 7.81 9.66 -38.49
C ARG A 117 7.20 8.87 -39.65
N VAL A 118 6.24 7.98 -39.36
CA VAL A 118 5.51 7.21 -40.38
C VAL A 118 4.60 8.14 -41.20
N LYS A 119 3.72 8.92 -40.53
CA LYS A 119 2.78 9.84 -41.19
C LYS A 119 3.46 10.88 -42.06
N PHE A 120 4.61 11.42 -41.63
CA PHE A 120 5.42 12.33 -42.44
C PHE A 120 5.89 11.68 -43.76
N SER A 121 6.34 10.43 -43.71
CA SER A 121 6.81 9.72 -44.91
C SER A 121 5.68 9.28 -45.82
N GLU A 122 4.55 8.85 -45.24
CA GLU A 122 3.33 8.52 -45.98
C GLU A 122 2.82 9.74 -46.77
N PHE A 123 2.64 10.88 -46.09
CA PHE A 123 2.21 12.13 -46.71
C PHE A 123 3.17 12.61 -47.82
N THR A 124 4.48 12.59 -47.54
CA THR A 124 5.51 13.07 -48.47
C THR A 124 5.52 12.26 -49.77
N LEU A 125 5.37 10.93 -49.69
CA LEU A 125 5.28 10.08 -50.87
C LEU A 125 3.92 10.19 -51.59
N GLN A 126 2.81 10.33 -50.86
CA GLN A 126 1.48 10.50 -51.47
C GLN A 126 1.36 11.81 -52.25
N ASP A 127 1.87 12.94 -51.74
CA ASP A 127 1.81 14.23 -52.43
C ASP A 127 2.69 14.23 -53.71
N LYS A 128 3.90 13.68 -53.62
CA LYS A 128 4.78 13.55 -54.80
C LYS A 128 4.26 12.54 -55.83
N LEU A 129 3.61 11.46 -55.42
CA LEU A 129 2.90 10.53 -56.32
C LEU A 129 1.71 11.21 -57.02
N LYS A 130 0.95 12.03 -56.28
CA LYS A 130 -0.16 12.84 -56.81
C LYS A 130 0.33 13.87 -57.84
N ALA A 131 1.48 14.51 -57.61
CA ALA A 131 2.13 15.37 -58.60
C ALA A 131 2.52 14.57 -59.88
N LEU A 132 3.16 13.41 -59.73
CA LEU A 132 3.52 12.53 -60.85
C LEU A 132 2.29 12.10 -61.67
N LYS A 133 1.22 11.64 -61.01
CA LYS A 133 -0.03 11.23 -61.68
C LYS A 133 -0.74 12.38 -62.40
N ASN A 134 -0.69 13.60 -61.87
CA ASN A 134 -1.23 14.79 -62.55
C ASN A 134 -0.42 15.13 -63.83
N ALA A 135 0.91 14.98 -63.80
CA ALA A 135 1.76 15.13 -64.98
C ALA A 135 1.50 14.03 -66.02
N GLN A 136 1.41 12.77 -65.60
CA GLN A 136 1.06 11.62 -66.46
C GLN A 136 -0.26 11.86 -67.20
N TYR A 137 -1.32 12.27 -66.50
CA TYR A 137 -2.62 12.58 -67.11
C TYR A 137 -2.55 13.77 -68.10
N SER A 138 -1.72 14.77 -67.80
CA SER A 138 -1.52 15.93 -68.68
C SER A 138 -0.79 15.55 -69.98
N VAL A 139 0.25 14.72 -69.87
CA VAL A 139 0.96 14.11 -71.01
C VAL A 139 0.02 13.22 -71.83
N GLU A 140 -0.77 12.36 -71.18
CA GLU A 140 -1.73 11.48 -71.87
C GLU A 140 -2.81 12.28 -72.63
N LYS A 141 -3.27 13.41 -72.07
CA LYS A 141 -4.20 14.32 -72.76
C LYS A 141 -3.54 15.04 -73.95
N LEU A 142 -2.31 15.51 -73.80
CA LEU A 142 -1.55 16.17 -74.86
C LEU A 142 -1.21 15.20 -76.00
N GLN A 143 -0.83 13.97 -75.67
CA GLN A 143 -0.62 12.86 -76.61
C GLN A 143 -1.87 12.58 -77.45
N LYS A 144 -3.06 12.55 -76.83
CA LYS A 144 -4.34 12.35 -77.55
C LYS A 144 -4.67 13.52 -78.49
N LYS A 145 -4.43 14.77 -78.07
CA LYS A 145 -4.57 15.96 -78.94
C LYS A 145 -3.64 15.89 -80.15
N TYR A 146 -2.36 15.57 -79.91
CA TYR A 146 -1.34 15.38 -80.94
C TYR A 146 -1.75 14.31 -81.95
N PHE A 147 -2.05 13.07 -81.53
CA PHE A 147 -2.45 12.01 -82.45
C PHE A 147 -3.74 12.32 -83.23
N ASN A 148 -4.71 13.01 -82.63
CA ASN A 148 -5.90 13.46 -83.34
C ASN A 148 -5.56 14.49 -84.44
N LYS A 149 -4.62 15.41 -84.18
CA LYS A 149 -4.16 16.40 -85.16
C LYS A 149 -3.28 15.79 -86.25
N CYS A 150 -2.40 14.83 -85.93
CA CYS A 150 -1.68 14.04 -86.93
C CYS A 150 -2.65 13.26 -87.82
N ARG A 151 -3.69 12.64 -87.24
CA ARG A 151 -4.74 11.98 -88.03
C ARG A 151 -5.45 12.96 -88.98
N MET A 152 -5.89 14.12 -88.48
CA MET A 152 -6.50 15.16 -89.32
C MET A 152 -5.56 15.61 -90.45
N LEU A 153 -4.25 15.68 -90.21
CA LEU A 153 -3.25 16.05 -91.23
C LEU A 153 -3.08 14.98 -92.32
N GLU A 154 -2.99 13.70 -91.96
CA GLU A 154 -2.92 12.61 -92.96
C GLU A 154 -4.25 12.45 -93.73
N GLU A 155 -5.39 12.65 -93.05
CA GLU A 155 -6.71 12.67 -93.66
C GLU A 155 -6.82 13.84 -94.67
N PHE A 156 -6.32 15.04 -94.33
CA PHE A 156 -6.27 16.19 -95.26
C PHE A 156 -5.34 15.93 -96.46
N LYS A 157 -4.12 15.41 -96.24
CA LYS A 157 -3.20 15.06 -97.33
C LYS A 157 -3.83 14.08 -98.32
N SER A 158 -4.61 13.11 -97.83
CA SER A 158 -5.24 12.08 -98.68
C SER A 158 -6.26 12.60 -99.69
N HIS A 159 -6.70 13.86 -99.56
CA HIS A 159 -7.59 14.52 -100.51
C HIS A 159 -6.88 15.19 -101.71
N TYR A 160 -5.54 15.27 -101.70
CA TYR A 160 -4.75 15.98 -102.71
C TYR A 160 -3.72 15.08 -103.38
N THR A 161 -3.28 15.48 -104.58
CA THR A 161 -2.14 14.83 -105.24
C THR A 161 -0.81 15.30 -104.62
N GLU A 162 0.21 14.43 -104.66
CA GLU A 162 1.56 14.76 -104.17
C GLU A 162 2.13 16.02 -104.85
N GLU A 163 1.80 16.22 -106.13
CA GLU A 163 2.23 17.37 -106.93
C GLU A 163 1.58 18.69 -106.43
N GLU A 164 0.29 18.67 -106.12
CA GLU A 164 -0.42 19.83 -105.53
C GLU A 164 0.03 20.14 -104.09
N LEU A 165 0.33 19.11 -103.30
CA LEU A 165 0.85 19.25 -101.94
C LEU A 165 2.24 19.91 -101.96
N GLN A 166 3.07 19.56 -102.96
CA GLN A 166 4.39 20.16 -103.13
C GLN A 166 4.32 21.61 -103.65
N GLU A 167 3.38 21.97 -104.53
CA GLU A 167 3.18 23.39 -104.92
C GLU A 167 2.90 24.28 -103.70
N GLU A 168 1.92 23.92 -102.86
CA GLU A 168 1.61 24.72 -101.65
C GLU A 168 2.75 24.76 -100.64
N LEU A 169 3.44 23.63 -100.42
CA LEU A 169 4.55 23.58 -99.47
C LEU A 169 5.74 24.44 -99.94
N ASN A 170 5.95 24.56 -101.24
CA ASN A 170 6.93 25.47 -101.85
C ASN A 170 6.50 26.95 -101.73
N ASP A 171 5.24 27.29 -102.01
CA ASP A 171 4.71 28.66 -101.81
C ASP A 171 4.82 29.11 -100.33
N LEU A 172 4.61 28.18 -99.39
CA LEU A 172 4.78 28.42 -97.95
C LEU A 172 6.25 28.65 -97.55
N SER A 173 7.21 27.99 -98.20
CA SER A 173 8.64 28.31 -98.02
C SER A 173 8.94 29.75 -98.46
N PHE A 174 8.36 30.18 -99.58
CA PHE A 174 8.53 31.52 -100.15
C PHE A 174 7.91 32.62 -99.26
N GLN A 175 6.82 32.33 -98.54
CA GLN A 175 6.26 33.26 -97.55
C GLN A 175 7.10 33.32 -96.27
N LYS A 176 7.65 32.18 -95.82
CA LYS A 176 8.45 32.11 -94.59
C LYS A 176 9.77 32.89 -94.74
N ASP A 177 10.43 32.78 -95.89
CA ASP A 177 11.61 33.59 -96.25
C ASP A 177 11.33 35.09 -96.35
N ARG A 178 10.07 35.49 -96.52
CA ARG A 178 9.64 36.89 -96.58
C ARG A 178 9.33 37.49 -95.20
N ALA A 179 8.99 36.65 -94.22
CA ALA A 179 8.86 37.04 -92.81
C ALA A 179 10.23 37.07 -92.09
N ALA A 180 11.18 36.23 -92.50
CA ALA A 180 12.52 36.10 -91.90
C ALA A 180 13.50 37.27 -92.17
N LYS A 181 13.00 38.48 -92.49
CA LYS A 181 13.81 39.68 -92.80
C LYS A 181 13.52 40.90 -91.92
N THR A 182 12.84 40.69 -90.80
CA THR A 182 12.78 41.65 -89.68
C THR A 182 13.12 40.93 -88.39
N ASN A 183 13.97 41.57 -87.57
CA ASN A 183 14.50 41.10 -86.28
C ASN A 183 15.55 39.96 -86.34
N THR A 184 16.80 40.34 -86.63
CA THR A 184 17.99 39.60 -86.18
C THR A 184 19.09 40.58 -85.74
N ASP A 185 19.03 41.05 -84.49
CA ASP A 185 20.20 41.51 -83.72
C ASP A 185 19.87 41.49 -82.21
N GLY A 186 20.89 41.50 -81.35
CA GLY A 186 20.72 41.79 -79.91
C GLY A 186 20.51 40.59 -78.98
N SER A 187 21.36 39.55 -79.06
CA SER A 187 21.43 38.55 -77.98
C SER A 187 22.11 39.13 -76.72
N LYS A 188 21.44 39.06 -75.56
CA LYS A 188 22.07 39.18 -74.24
C LYS A 188 21.38 38.28 -73.22
N GLU A 189 22.19 37.65 -72.38
CA GLU A 189 21.83 37.13 -71.07
C GLU A 189 21.84 38.31 -70.07
N GLU A 190 20.90 38.36 -69.12
CA GLU A 190 21.17 38.73 -67.72
C GLU A 190 19.96 38.42 -66.81
N ASP A 191 20.14 38.67 -65.51
CA ASP A 191 19.54 37.94 -64.40
C ASP A 191 18.22 38.53 -63.82
N ASP A 192 17.47 37.65 -63.15
CA ASP A 192 16.69 37.85 -61.91
C ASP A 192 15.45 38.79 -61.80
N ASN A 193 14.59 38.42 -60.82
CA ASN A 193 13.46 39.13 -60.17
C ASN A 193 12.13 39.44 -60.90
N ASP A 194 11.08 38.80 -60.38
CA ASP A 194 9.75 39.35 -60.03
C ASP A 194 9.22 40.60 -60.77
N THR A 195 8.26 40.38 -61.67
CA THR A 195 6.92 40.99 -61.50
C THR A 195 5.86 40.10 -62.17
N ALA A 196 4.81 39.75 -61.44
CA ALA A 196 3.64 39.07 -62.03
C ALA A 196 2.66 40.11 -62.59
N ASP A 197 2.20 39.92 -63.83
CA ASP A 197 1.17 40.77 -64.44
C ASP A 197 -0.12 40.74 -63.60
N GLU A 198 -0.59 41.91 -63.14
CA GLU A 198 -1.80 42.00 -62.32
C GLU A 198 -3.06 41.83 -63.18
N GLU A 199 -3.68 40.64 -63.11
CA GLU A 199 -4.95 40.35 -63.79
C GLU A 199 -6.07 41.26 -63.25
N ILE A 200 -6.70 42.01 -64.17
CA ILE A 200 -7.77 42.98 -63.88
C ILE A 200 -9.12 42.38 -64.21
N TYR A 201 -10.00 42.27 -63.22
CA TYR A 201 -11.36 41.76 -63.39
C TYR A 201 -12.35 42.90 -63.70
N GLU A 202 -13.06 42.78 -64.83
CA GLU A 202 -14.00 43.80 -65.31
C GLU A 202 -15.44 43.49 -64.88
N PHE A 203 -16.04 44.43 -64.16
CA PHE A 203 -17.44 44.44 -63.73
C PHE A 203 -18.13 45.66 -64.34
N THR A 204 -19.45 45.61 -64.50
CA THR A 204 -20.25 46.61 -65.21
C THR A 204 -20.23 47.99 -64.52
N HIS A 205 -19.80 48.05 -63.26
CA HIS A 205 -19.74 49.28 -62.45
C HIS A 205 -18.37 49.53 -61.79
N ALA A 206 -17.40 48.63 -61.94
CA ALA A 206 -16.07 48.73 -61.31
C ALA A 206 -15.02 47.89 -62.07
N LYS A 207 -13.74 48.19 -61.86
CA LYS A 207 -12.64 47.30 -62.22
C LYS A 207 -11.85 46.99 -60.96
N TYR A 208 -11.57 45.71 -60.72
CA TYR A 208 -10.85 45.25 -59.55
C TYR A 208 -9.49 44.67 -59.97
N ASP A 209 -8.42 45.15 -59.37
CA ASP A 209 -7.11 44.47 -59.45
C ASP A 209 -7.14 43.14 -58.67
N THR A 210 -6.09 42.34 -58.84
CA THR A 210 -6.00 41.00 -58.24
C THR A 210 -6.03 41.02 -56.70
N LYS A 211 -5.54 42.10 -56.06
CA LYS A 211 -5.57 42.26 -54.59
C LYS A 211 -6.98 42.64 -54.11
N GLN A 212 -7.65 43.54 -54.82
CA GLN A 212 -9.04 43.96 -54.54
C GLN A 212 -10.01 42.79 -54.71
N MET A 213 -9.92 42.04 -55.82
CA MET A 213 -10.77 40.87 -56.07
C MET A 213 -10.53 39.76 -55.04
N LYS A 214 -9.26 39.54 -54.64
CA LYS A 214 -8.93 38.62 -53.54
C LYS A 214 -9.59 39.02 -52.22
N ALA A 215 -9.55 40.30 -51.86
CA ALA A 215 -10.21 40.79 -50.64
C ALA A 215 -11.74 40.63 -50.71
N LEU A 216 -12.36 40.98 -51.85
CA LEU A 216 -13.81 40.88 -52.05
C LEU A 216 -14.30 39.42 -52.00
N LEU A 217 -13.67 38.52 -52.76
CA LEU A 217 -14.04 37.10 -52.77
C LEU A 217 -13.85 36.46 -51.39
N LYS A 218 -12.82 36.86 -50.63
CA LYS A 218 -12.61 36.39 -49.26
C LYS A 218 -13.75 36.83 -48.33
N ALA A 219 -14.22 38.07 -48.43
CA ALA A 219 -15.37 38.53 -47.66
C ALA A 219 -16.64 37.74 -48.05
N MET A 220 -16.95 37.65 -49.35
CA MET A 220 -18.13 36.94 -49.83
C MET A 220 -18.16 35.46 -49.43
N LEU A 221 -17.04 34.73 -49.54
CA LEU A 221 -16.95 33.31 -49.16
C LEU A 221 -16.99 33.07 -47.65
N THR A 222 -16.74 34.10 -46.83
CA THR A 222 -16.80 34.01 -45.36
C THR A 222 -18.19 34.41 -44.81
N GLU A 223 -18.88 35.33 -45.49
CA GLU A 223 -20.08 36.00 -44.95
C GLU A 223 -21.39 35.67 -45.68
N VAL A 224 -21.36 35.30 -46.97
CA VAL A 224 -22.56 34.86 -47.69
C VAL A 224 -22.90 33.43 -47.23
N PRO A 225 -24.11 33.15 -46.72
CA PRO A 225 -24.44 31.80 -46.27
C PRO A 225 -24.33 30.77 -47.40
N MET A 226 -23.48 29.76 -47.18
CA MET A 226 -23.23 28.62 -48.07
C MET A 226 -23.71 27.31 -47.42
N GLY A 227 -24.01 26.30 -48.23
CA GLY A 227 -24.24 24.94 -47.75
C GLY A 227 -24.44 23.90 -48.85
N PRO A 228 -24.76 22.64 -48.49
CA PRO A 228 -25.19 21.61 -49.42
C PRO A 228 -26.57 21.94 -50.01
N HIS A 229 -26.70 21.86 -51.34
CA HIS A 229 -27.99 21.87 -52.03
C HIS A 229 -28.16 20.61 -52.89
N LYS A 230 -29.26 19.88 -52.69
CA LYS A 230 -29.55 18.61 -53.37
C LYS A 230 -30.55 18.79 -54.50
N VAL A 231 -30.09 18.60 -55.74
CA VAL A 231 -30.92 18.59 -56.94
C VAL A 231 -31.33 17.14 -57.25
N ALA A 232 -32.59 16.93 -57.62
CA ALA A 232 -33.06 15.62 -58.07
C ALA A 232 -32.28 15.16 -59.32
N ILE A 233 -31.91 13.87 -59.37
CA ILE A 233 -31.10 13.23 -60.42
C ILE A 233 -29.64 13.73 -60.48
N LEU A 234 -29.37 15.03 -60.35
CA LEU A 234 -28.03 15.63 -60.48
C LEU A 234 -27.16 15.58 -59.20
N GLY A 235 -27.73 15.22 -58.05
CA GLY A 235 -26.98 14.98 -56.80
C GLY A 235 -26.86 16.20 -55.87
N THR A 236 -25.90 16.16 -54.95
CA THR A 236 -25.69 17.21 -53.94
C THR A 236 -24.50 18.08 -54.31
N TYR A 237 -24.77 19.37 -54.51
CA TYR A 237 -23.75 20.39 -54.76
C TYR A 237 -23.34 21.02 -53.42
N GLN A 238 -22.05 21.08 -53.14
CA GLN A 238 -21.48 21.78 -51.98
C GLN A 238 -21.16 23.23 -52.31
N ASN A 239 -20.97 24.08 -51.30
CA ASN A 239 -20.66 25.51 -51.44
C ASN A 239 -21.70 26.28 -52.27
N VAL A 240 -22.98 26.07 -51.96
CA VAL A 240 -24.11 26.69 -52.66
C VAL A 240 -24.75 27.78 -51.81
N SER A 241 -24.95 28.95 -52.42
CA SER A 241 -25.74 30.08 -51.88
C SER A 241 -26.96 30.33 -52.76
N THR A 242 -28.02 30.95 -52.23
CA THR A 242 -29.12 31.45 -53.07
C THR A 242 -28.77 32.80 -53.69
N GLY A 243 -29.41 33.11 -54.83
CA GLY A 243 -29.32 34.45 -55.44
C GLY A 243 -29.74 35.54 -54.46
N SER A 244 -30.80 35.30 -53.67
CA SER A 244 -31.23 36.24 -52.62
C SER A 244 -30.17 36.50 -51.55
N ASN A 245 -29.36 35.50 -51.18
CA ASN A 245 -28.31 35.67 -50.17
C ASN A 245 -27.14 36.51 -50.72
N ILE A 246 -26.75 36.24 -51.97
CA ILE A 246 -25.71 37.00 -52.68
C ILE A 246 -26.16 38.46 -52.86
N THR A 247 -27.37 38.70 -53.40
CA THR A 247 -27.91 40.05 -53.58
C THR A 247 -28.09 40.78 -52.25
N LYS A 248 -28.58 40.11 -51.19
CA LYS A 248 -28.68 40.72 -49.86
C LYS A 248 -27.31 41.18 -49.34
N TRP A 249 -26.29 40.32 -49.39
CA TRP A 249 -24.94 40.67 -48.92
C TRP A 249 -24.36 41.85 -49.69
N LEU A 250 -24.54 41.89 -51.01
CA LEU A 250 -24.10 42.99 -51.87
C LEU A 250 -24.79 44.33 -51.50
N LEU A 251 -26.09 44.31 -51.18
CA LEU A 251 -26.85 45.50 -50.76
C LEU A 251 -26.51 45.99 -49.35
N GLU A 252 -25.97 45.10 -48.50
CA GLU A 252 -25.58 45.42 -47.11
C GLU A 252 -24.11 45.87 -47.02
N ASN A 253 -23.21 45.32 -47.86
CA ASN A 253 -21.75 45.52 -47.73
C ASN A 253 -21.08 46.34 -48.84
N MET A 254 -21.78 46.71 -49.93
CA MET A 254 -21.23 47.56 -51.00
C MET A 254 -21.91 48.95 -50.99
N PRO A 255 -21.34 49.98 -50.30
CA PRO A 255 -22.00 51.29 -50.14
C PRO A 255 -22.32 51.99 -51.45
N GLU A 256 -21.48 51.78 -52.46
CA GLU A 256 -21.59 52.29 -53.83
C GLU A 256 -22.83 51.79 -54.60
N PHE A 257 -23.49 50.74 -54.12
CA PHE A 257 -24.78 50.31 -54.67
C PHE A 257 -25.97 51.10 -54.10
N ASN A 258 -25.80 51.79 -52.95
CA ASN A 258 -26.82 52.62 -52.31
C ASN A 258 -28.20 51.93 -52.20
N LYS A 259 -28.19 50.63 -51.88
CA LYS A 259 -29.36 49.74 -51.83
C LYS A 259 -30.19 49.63 -53.12
N ASN A 260 -29.64 49.99 -54.28
CA ASN A 260 -30.26 49.75 -55.58
C ASN A 260 -30.17 48.25 -55.96
N LEU A 261 -31.31 47.64 -56.23
CA LEU A 261 -31.45 46.21 -56.53
C LEU A 261 -30.79 45.84 -57.87
N ASP A 262 -31.03 46.66 -58.89
CA ASP A 262 -30.58 46.44 -60.28
C ASP A 262 -29.05 46.33 -60.36
N LYS A 263 -28.33 47.22 -59.66
CA LYS A 263 -26.87 47.18 -59.51
C LYS A 263 -26.38 45.86 -58.92
N ALA A 264 -27.06 45.33 -57.89
CA ALA A 264 -26.67 44.09 -57.22
C ALA A 264 -27.01 42.85 -58.07
N GLU A 265 -28.06 42.90 -58.89
CA GLU A 265 -28.36 41.85 -59.88
C GLU A 265 -27.37 41.86 -61.06
N VAL A 266 -27.00 43.04 -61.56
CA VAL A 266 -25.90 43.21 -62.53
C VAL A 266 -24.57 42.72 -61.97
N PHE A 267 -24.26 43.01 -60.70
CA PHE A 267 -23.05 42.50 -60.06
C PHE A 267 -23.07 40.97 -59.90
N GLY A 268 -24.22 40.39 -59.56
CA GLY A 268 -24.42 38.94 -59.56
C GLY A 268 -24.24 38.33 -60.96
N GLN A 269 -24.68 39.03 -62.01
CA GLN A 269 -24.44 38.63 -63.40
C GLN A 269 -22.96 38.69 -63.78
N ASP A 270 -22.21 39.62 -63.21
CA ASP A 270 -20.77 39.78 -63.43
C ASP A 270 -19.95 38.73 -62.66
N LEU A 271 -20.41 38.26 -61.49
CA LEU A 271 -19.86 37.08 -60.80
C LEU A 271 -20.06 35.78 -61.61
N VAL A 272 -21.16 35.67 -62.35
CA VAL A 272 -21.38 34.58 -63.33
C VAL A 272 -20.48 34.76 -64.56
N ARG A 273 -20.28 36.00 -65.05
CA ARG A 273 -19.47 36.30 -66.25
C ARG A 273 -17.97 36.09 -66.02
N ASN A 274 -17.46 36.52 -64.86
CA ASN A 274 -16.10 36.26 -64.39
C ASN A 274 -15.95 34.83 -63.80
N ASP A 275 -16.96 33.98 -64.00
CA ASP A 275 -16.88 32.53 -63.82
C ASP A 275 -16.54 32.07 -62.38
N PHE A 276 -16.82 32.94 -61.39
CA PHE A 276 -16.68 32.68 -59.95
C PHE A 276 -17.84 31.87 -59.37
N ILE A 277 -19.05 32.04 -59.91
CA ILE A 277 -20.26 31.28 -59.51
C ILE A 277 -20.95 30.67 -60.73
N ARG A 278 -21.61 29.51 -60.56
CA ARG A 278 -22.49 28.90 -61.57
C ARG A 278 -23.88 28.61 -61.01
N ILE A 279 -24.91 28.73 -61.85
CA ILE A 279 -26.27 28.32 -61.50
C ILE A 279 -26.34 26.80 -61.23
N VAL A 280 -27.24 26.40 -60.34
CA VAL A 280 -27.51 25.01 -59.95
C VAL A 280 -28.98 24.69 -60.20
N GLY A 281 -29.25 23.56 -60.86
CA GLY A 281 -30.61 23.03 -61.07
C GLY A 281 -31.46 23.70 -62.16
N SER A 282 -30.97 24.74 -62.86
CA SER A 282 -31.70 25.43 -63.93
C SER A 282 -30.78 25.86 -65.07
N MET A 283 -31.27 25.81 -66.33
CA MET A 283 -30.50 26.18 -67.53
C MET A 283 -30.62 27.67 -67.89
N GLY A 284 -30.35 28.55 -66.92
CA GLY A 284 -30.26 30.00 -67.13
C GLY A 284 -28.82 30.49 -67.20
N LYS A 285 -28.48 31.37 -68.15
CA LYS A 285 -27.23 32.17 -68.10
C LYS A 285 -27.35 33.41 -67.21
N SER A 286 -28.57 33.77 -66.83
CA SER A 286 -28.85 34.96 -66.05
C SER A 286 -28.67 34.74 -64.55
N PHE A 287 -28.08 35.73 -63.88
CA PHE A 287 -28.21 35.83 -62.42
C PHE A 287 -29.63 36.29 -62.07
N ILE A 288 -30.24 35.66 -61.06
CA ILE A 288 -31.61 35.94 -60.62
C ILE A 288 -31.61 36.03 -59.09
N ASN A 289 -31.95 37.20 -58.57
CA ASN A 289 -32.15 37.48 -57.15
C ASN A 289 -33.41 36.78 -56.63
N SER A 290 -33.25 35.54 -56.19
CA SER A 290 -34.34 34.74 -55.63
C SER A 290 -33.80 33.69 -54.66
N SER A 291 -34.62 33.32 -53.68
CA SER A 291 -34.35 32.20 -52.78
C SER A 291 -34.56 30.83 -53.45
N GLN A 292 -35.22 30.80 -54.62
CA GLN A 292 -35.45 29.60 -55.43
C GLN A 292 -34.32 29.34 -56.45
N PHE A 293 -33.40 30.29 -56.63
CA PHE A 293 -32.29 30.19 -57.57
C PHE A 293 -30.99 30.00 -56.79
N TYR A 294 -30.29 28.91 -57.09
CA TYR A 294 -29.12 28.43 -56.36
C TYR A 294 -27.86 28.61 -57.20
N TYR A 295 -26.78 29.06 -56.57
CA TYR A 295 -25.50 29.34 -57.21
C TYR A 295 -24.37 28.68 -56.43
N GLN A 296 -23.57 27.85 -57.11
CA GLN A 296 -22.39 27.21 -56.54
C GLN A 296 -21.15 28.06 -56.80
N TRP A 297 -20.38 28.30 -55.74
CA TRP A 297 -19.04 28.90 -55.82
C TRP A 297 -18.05 27.92 -56.47
N LYS A 298 -17.35 28.38 -57.51
CA LYS A 298 -16.38 27.57 -58.27
C LYS A 298 -14.99 27.62 -57.62
N PRO A 299 -14.15 26.58 -57.81
CA PRO A 299 -12.84 26.47 -57.15
C PRO A 299 -11.93 27.70 -57.30
N ILE A 300 -11.98 28.38 -58.45
CA ILE A 300 -11.19 29.59 -58.72
C ILE A 300 -11.44 30.72 -57.69
N ALA A 301 -12.66 30.85 -57.16
CA ALA A 301 -12.96 31.83 -56.12
C ALA A 301 -12.24 31.53 -54.80
N PHE A 302 -12.11 30.24 -54.43
CA PHE A 302 -11.35 29.79 -53.26
C PHE A 302 -9.84 29.98 -53.48
N THR A 303 -9.33 29.64 -54.66
CA THR A 303 -7.91 29.81 -55.02
C THR A 303 -7.47 31.28 -54.96
N ILE A 304 -8.26 32.22 -55.51
CA ILE A 304 -7.93 33.64 -55.51
C ILE A 304 -8.03 34.22 -54.10
N SER A 305 -9.16 34.00 -53.41
CA SER A 305 -9.37 34.50 -52.03
C SER A 305 -8.37 33.96 -51.01
N GLY A 306 -7.88 32.73 -51.19
CA GLY A 306 -7.08 32.01 -50.20
C GLY A 306 -7.90 31.54 -49.00
N VAL A 307 -9.17 31.20 -49.23
CA VAL A 307 -10.06 30.55 -48.24
C VAL A 307 -10.00 29.05 -48.48
N GLU A 308 -9.73 28.25 -47.44
CA GLU A 308 -9.75 26.79 -47.53
C GLU A 308 -11.16 26.28 -47.82
N ASN A 309 -11.26 25.28 -48.70
CA ASN A 309 -12.52 24.67 -49.07
C ASN A 309 -12.62 23.30 -48.38
N GLU A 310 -13.37 23.22 -47.27
CA GLU A 310 -13.60 21.98 -46.50
C GLU A 310 -14.19 20.84 -47.36
N TYR A 311 -14.86 21.17 -48.48
CA TYR A 311 -15.47 20.21 -49.39
C TYR A 311 -14.57 19.82 -50.57
N VAL A 312 -13.25 19.94 -50.44
CA VAL A 312 -12.28 19.21 -51.29
C VAL A 312 -12.26 17.74 -50.88
N ILE A 313 -13.38 17.05 -51.14
CA ILE A 313 -13.45 15.59 -51.07
C ILE A 313 -12.48 15.03 -52.11
N THR A 314 -11.68 14.05 -51.70
CA THR A 314 -10.66 13.38 -52.52
C THR A 314 -11.23 12.45 -53.61
N ASP A 315 -12.47 12.65 -54.06
CA ASP A 315 -13.17 11.97 -55.17
C ASP A 315 -12.62 12.38 -56.56
N THR A 316 -11.29 12.35 -56.69
CA THR A 316 -10.55 12.67 -57.92
C THR A 316 -10.67 11.55 -58.97
N SER A 317 -11.31 10.43 -58.63
CA SER A 317 -11.43 9.21 -59.45
C SER A 317 -12.79 9.06 -60.16
N LEU A 318 -13.90 9.49 -59.56
CA LEU A 318 -15.26 9.24 -60.10
C LEU A 318 -15.97 10.48 -60.63
N ALA A 319 -15.89 11.64 -59.95
CA ALA A 319 -16.57 12.85 -60.41
C ALA A 319 -15.94 13.42 -61.71
N LYS A 320 -14.60 13.32 -61.85
CA LYS A 320 -13.89 13.67 -63.09
C LYS A 320 -14.29 12.79 -64.28
N SER A 321 -14.85 11.60 -64.05
CA SER A 321 -15.34 10.69 -65.11
C SER A 321 -16.51 11.28 -65.89
N PHE A 322 -17.31 12.16 -65.28
CA PHE A 322 -18.50 12.78 -65.90
C PHE A 322 -18.28 14.20 -66.44
N THR A 323 -17.06 14.75 -66.34
CA THR A 323 -16.64 15.96 -67.09
C THR A 323 -15.81 15.64 -68.33
N PHE A 324 -15.60 14.36 -68.66
CA PHE A 324 -15.26 13.99 -70.03
C PHE A 324 -16.42 14.37 -70.97
N LYS A 325 -16.09 14.70 -72.23
CA LYS A 325 -17.00 14.77 -73.38
C LYS A 325 -17.96 15.98 -73.48
N PHE A 326 -17.40 17.18 -73.61
CA PHE A 326 -17.92 18.11 -74.63
C PHE A 326 -16.82 18.62 -75.56
N ASP A 327 -15.87 19.44 -75.10
CA ASP A 327 -14.79 19.91 -75.98
C ASP A 327 -13.76 18.81 -76.31
N ASP A 328 -13.41 17.95 -75.34
CA ASP A 328 -12.66 16.70 -75.60
C ASP A 328 -13.45 15.71 -76.50
N VAL A 329 -14.76 15.92 -76.70
CA VAL A 329 -15.55 15.18 -77.70
C VAL A 329 -15.59 15.90 -79.05
N LYS A 330 -15.56 17.23 -79.11
CA LYS A 330 -15.40 17.96 -80.38
C LYS A 330 -14.08 17.61 -81.05
N GLU A 331 -12.99 17.55 -80.29
CA GLU A 331 -11.69 17.09 -80.82
C GLU A 331 -11.68 15.60 -81.19
N ALA A 332 -12.35 14.73 -80.40
CA ALA A 332 -12.34 13.28 -80.64
C ALA A 332 -13.38 12.78 -81.67
N ILE A 333 -14.40 13.58 -82.01
CA ILE A 333 -15.39 13.29 -83.07
C ILE A 333 -15.03 14.00 -84.39
N GLY A 334 -14.00 14.86 -84.41
CA GLY A 334 -13.61 15.61 -85.61
C GLY A 334 -14.56 16.77 -85.93
N VAL A 335 -15.15 17.39 -84.90
CA VAL A 335 -16.10 18.52 -85.05
C VAL A 335 -15.38 19.85 -85.29
N ASN A 336 -14.05 19.85 -85.28
CA ASN A 336 -13.27 20.82 -86.05
C ASN A 336 -13.37 20.40 -87.53
N THR A 337 -14.40 20.90 -88.22
CA THR A 337 -14.52 20.73 -89.67
C THR A 337 -13.42 21.52 -90.37
N VAL A 338 -12.26 20.88 -90.55
CA VAL A 338 -11.24 21.34 -91.48
C VAL A 338 -11.90 21.34 -92.85
N ASP A 339 -11.89 22.48 -93.54
CA ASP A 339 -12.42 22.51 -94.91
C ASP A 339 -11.36 21.91 -95.82
N PHE A 340 -11.56 20.65 -96.18
CA PHE A 340 -10.66 19.91 -97.06
C PHE A 340 -10.48 20.55 -98.45
N ASN A 341 -11.27 21.56 -98.81
CA ASN A 341 -11.13 22.35 -100.05
C ASN A 341 -10.33 23.65 -99.86
N ASP A 342 -10.18 24.15 -98.63
CA ASP A 342 -9.37 25.33 -98.31
C ASP A 342 -7.92 24.91 -98.09
N LYS A 343 -7.19 24.76 -99.20
CA LYS A 343 -5.75 24.49 -99.28
C LYS A 343 -4.94 25.24 -98.20
N SER A 344 -5.26 26.53 -97.95
CA SER A 344 -4.55 27.36 -96.95
C SER A 344 -4.56 26.80 -95.51
N GLN A 345 -5.47 25.87 -95.18
CA GLN A 345 -5.53 25.19 -93.88
C GLN A 345 -4.42 24.15 -93.68
N LEU A 346 -3.85 23.60 -94.76
CA LEU A 346 -2.69 22.70 -94.71
C LEU A 346 -1.53 23.32 -93.93
N SER A 347 -1.21 24.59 -94.24
CA SER A 347 -0.16 25.35 -93.56
C SER A 347 -0.38 25.47 -92.05
N LYS A 348 -1.62 25.70 -91.63
CA LYS A 348 -2.02 25.88 -90.23
C LYS A 348 -1.94 24.54 -89.50
N LEU A 349 -2.47 23.49 -90.13
CA LEU A 349 -2.53 22.14 -89.57
C LEU A 349 -1.13 21.51 -89.41
N ILE A 350 -0.20 21.75 -90.36
CA ILE A 350 1.21 21.35 -90.23
C ILE A 350 1.89 22.10 -89.06
N ASN A 351 1.68 23.42 -88.95
CA ASN A 351 2.26 24.20 -87.85
C ASN A 351 1.68 23.79 -86.48
N GLU A 352 0.37 23.52 -86.37
CA GLU A 352 -0.26 23.01 -85.16
C GLU A 352 0.26 21.62 -84.77
N VAL A 353 0.44 20.70 -85.74
CA VAL A 353 1.05 19.39 -85.48
C VAL A 353 2.47 19.52 -84.97
N ASN A 354 3.32 20.32 -85.62
CA ASN A 354 4.71 20.54 -85.18
C ASN A 354 4.80 21.22 -83.80
N GLN A 355 3.87 22.14 -83.50
CA GLN A 355 3.77 22.79 -82.19
C GLN A 355 3.36 21.79 -81.10
N LEU A 356 2.36 20.93 -81.38
CA LEU A 356 1.93 19.89 -80.46
C LEU A 356 2.98 18.78 -80.28
N ASP A 357 3.74 18.43 -81.32
CA ASP A 357 4.88 17.51 -81.26
C ASP A 357 5.95 18.03 -80.28
N THR A 358 6.37 19.29 -80.48
CA THR A 358 7.36 19.98 -79.65
C THR A 358 6.90 20.07 -78.19
N GLN A 359 5.63 20.44 -77.96
CA GLN A 359 5.05 20.51 -76.61
C GLN A 359 4.92 19.13 -75.95
N TYR A 360 4.51 18.11 -76.71
CA TYR A 360 4.36 16.74 -76.22
C TYR A 360 5.73 16.16 -75.83
N TYR A 361 6.74 16.30 -76.68
CA TYR A 361 8.11 15.88 -76.38
C TYR A 361 8.67 16.57 -75.12
N ALA A 362 8.52 17.91 -75.01
CA ALA A 362 8.97 18.65 -73.83
C ALA A 362 8.27 18.20 -72.53
N GLN A 363 6.95 17.96 -72.58
CA GLN A 363 6.18 17.46 -71.44
C GLN A 363 6.53 16.00 -71.07
N VAL A 364 6.91 15.17 -72.04
CA VAL A 364 7.43 13.81 -71.78
C VAL A 364 8.79 13.86 -71.07
N VAL A 365 9.68 14.79 -71.46
CA VAL A 365 10.99 14.97 -70.79
C VAL A 365 10.84 15.43 -69.34
N GLU A 366 9.97 16.42 -69.06
CA GLU A 366 9.69 16.85 -67.69
C GLU A 366 8.95 15.77 -66.87
N LEU A 367 8.11 14.92 -67.50
CA LEU A 367 7.51 13.76 -66.84
C LEU A 367 8.55 12.69 -66.48
N ASP A 368 9.52 12.40 -67.34
CA ASP A 368 10.58 11.41 -67.06
C ASP A 368 11.44 11.86 -65.87
N LYS A 369 11.82 13.13 -65.86
CA LYS A 369 12.48 13.81 -64.73
C LYS A 369 11.66 13.74 -63.44
N LEU A 370 10.34 13.99 -63.50
CA LEU A 370 9.46 13.89 -62.33
C LEU A 370 9.29 12.44 -61.85
N ARG A 371 9.37 11.43 -62.73
CA ARG A 371 9.44 10.02 -62.35
C ARG A 371 10.75 9.74 -61.60
N CYS A 372 11.90 10.17 -62.13
CA CYS A 372 13.19 9.98 -61.45
C CYS A 372 13.22 10.67 -60.07
N GLU A 373 12.75 11.92 -59.95
CA GLU A 373 12.61 12.62 -58.65
C GLU A 373 11.71 11.85 -57.67
N TYR A 374 10.70 11.13 -58.17
CA TYR A 374 9.81 10.31 -57.35
C TYR A 374 10.48 8.99 -56.93
N GLU A 375 11.18 8.33 -57.85
CA GLU A 375 11.88 7.05 -57.62
C GLU A 375 13.02 7.22 -56.61
N GLU A 376 13.80 8.30 -56.72
CA GLU A 376 14.83 8.67 -55.74
C GLU A 376 14.25 8.91 -54.34
N LEU A 377 13.19 9.71 -54.24
CA LEU A 377 12.51 10.03 -52.99
C LEU A 377 11.88 8.78 -52.34
N ALA A 378 11.28 7.90 -53.15
CA ALA A 378 10.74 6.64 -52.69
C ALA A 378 11.83 5.71 -52.14
N MET A 379 12.99 5.57 -52.82
CA MET A 379 14.12 4.78 -52.31
C MET A 379 14.61 5.28 -50.93
N ASP A 380 14.74 6.59 -50.75
CA ASP A 380 15.15 7.20 -49.47
C ASP A 380 14.11 6.94 -48.36
N HIS A 381 12.82 7.19 -48.62
CA HIS A 381 11.77 7.00 -47.62
C HIS A 381 11.47 5.53 -47.31
N LEU A 382 11.54 4.61 -48.29
CA LEU A 382 11.44 3.16 -48.04
C LEU A 382 12.57 2.67 -47.13
N THR A 383 13.80 3.16 -47.37
CA THR A 383 14.97 2.85 -46.55
C THR A 383 14.84 3.42 -45.13
N PHE A 384 14.28 4.63 -44.98
CA PHE A 384 13.99 5.25 -43.69
C PHE A 384 12.88 4.51 -42.93
N MET A 385 11.78 4.11 -43.59
CA MET A 385 10.70 3.32 -43.00
C MET A 385 11.16 1.94 -42.53
N GLN A 386 12.07 1.28 -43.27
CA GLN A 386 12.68 0.03 -42.80
C GLN A 386 13.47 0.22 -41.50
N LYS A 387 14.20 1.35 -41.35
CA LYS A 387 14.87 1.68 -40.09
C LYS A 387 13.86 1.93 -38.97
N CYS A 388 12.78 2.67 -39.24
CA CYS A 388 11.74 2.96 -38.25
C CYS A 388 11.01 1.70 -37.76
N GLU A 389 10.69 0.75 -38.64
CA GLU A 389 10.06 -0.53 -38.23
C GLU A 389 11.04 -1.41 -37.43
N LEU A 390 12.32 -1.47 -37.83
CA LEU A 390 13.34 -2.18 -37.06
C LEU A 390 13.56 -1.54 -35.67
N ASP A 391 13.40 -0.23 -35.55
CA ASP A 391 13.41 0.49 -34.27
C ASP A 391 12.16 0.16 -33.43
N ARG A 392 10.97 0.11 -34.05
CA ARG A 392 9.71 -0.30 -33.38
C ARG A 392 9.79 -1.69 -32.76
N LEU A 393 10.31 -2.66 -33.51
CA LEU A 393 10.50 -4.02 -33.02
C LEU A 393 11.51 -4.10 -31.85
N LYS A 394 12.52 -3.22 -31.83
CA LYS A 394 13.43 -3.06 -30.67
C LYS A 394 12.73 -2.39 -29.49
N ALA A 395 11.94 -1.35 -29.73
CA ALA A 395 11.20 -0.62 -28.69
C ALA A 395 10.19 -1.53 -27.98
N ILE A 396 9.40 -2.32 -28.73
CA ILE A 396 8.49 -3.35 -28.20
C ILE A 396 9.25 -4.39 -27.35
N LYS A 397 10.41 -4.85 -27.82
CA LYS A 397 11.27 -5.76 -27.04
C LYS A 397 11.80 -5.10 -25.75
N LYS A 398 12.17 -3.82 -25.80
CA LYS A 398 12.69 -3.10 -24.62
C LYS A 398 11.59 -2.82 -23.59
N VAL A 399 10.45 -2.26 -23.99
CA VAL A 399 9.34 -1.98 -23.06
C VAL A 399 8.83 -3.25 -22.38
N THR A 400 8.83 -4.39 -23.08
CA THR A 400 8.52 -5.71 -22.50
C THR A 400 9.54 -6.11 -21.43
N PHE A 401 10.84 -5.86 -21.64
CA PHE A 401 11.89 -6.12 -20.66
C PHE A 401 11.81 -5.17 -19.45
N ASP A 402 11.58 -3.88 -19.67
CA ASP A 402 11.46 -2.88 -18.61
C ASP A 402 10.23 -3.20 -17.72
N PHE A 403 9.09 -3.54 -18.34
CA PHE A 403 7.87 -4.01 -17.66
C PHE A 403 8.10 -5.23 -16.77
N LEU A 404 8.76 -6.27 -17.28
CA LEU A 404 9.07 -7.47 -16.49
C LEU A 404 10.05 -7.16 -15.35
N SER A 405 10.98 -6.22 -15.57
CA SER A 405 11.97 -5.79 -14.59
C SER A 405 11.35 -5.07 -13.38
N SER A 406 10.24 -4.33 -13.58
CA SER A 406 9.49 -3.68 -12.49
C SER A 406 8.99 -4.67 -11.43
N PHE A 407 8.65 -5.90 -11.82
CA PHE A 407 8.31 -6.98 -10.88
C PHE A 407 9.57 -7.71 -10.37
N ALA A 408 10.46 -8.11 -11.28
CA ALA A 408 11.59 -8.98 -10.97
C ALA A 408 12.59 -8.37 -9.96
N ASN A 409 12.84 -7.06 -10.07
CA ASN A 409 13.77 -6.35 -9.18
C ASN A 409 13.22 -6.15 -7.76
N LYS A 410 11.92 -6.33 -7.55
CA LYS A 410 11.22 -6.04 -6.29
C LYS A 410 10.77 -7.29 -5.54
N ILE A 411 10.61 -8.45 -6.20
CA ILE A 411 10.04 -9.68 -5.62
C ILE A 411 10.70 -10.15 -4.31
N SER A 412 11.98 -9.87 -4.12
CA SER A 412 12.72 -10.13 -2.87
C SER A 412 12.14 -9.37 -1.67
N SER A 413 11.71 -8.13 -1.85
CA SER A 413 11.08 -7.31 -0.80
C SER A 413 9.74 -7.92 -0.36
N LEU A 414 8.88 -8.31 -1.32
CA LEU A 414 7.61 -8.99 -1.00
C LEU A 414 7.85 -10.32 -0.27
N LYS A 415 8.91 -11.07 -0.65
CA LYS A 415 9.28 -12.28 0.08
C LYS A 415 9.61 -11.99 1.55
N THR A 416 10.49 -11.03 1.82
CA THR A 416 10.84 -10.64 3.20
C THR A 416 9.61 -10.20 4.00
N ILE A 417 8.73 -9.39 3.41
CA ILE A 417 7.47 -8.93 4.02
C ILE A 417 6.52 -10.12 4.29
N SER A 418 6.59 -11.19 3.48
CA SER A 418 5.81 -12.41 3.70
C SER A 418 6.43 -13.34 4.75
N ASP A 419 7.76 -13.42 4.81
CA ASP A 419 8.49 -14.20 5.83
C ASP A 419 8.22 -13.65 7.25
N ASP A 420 8.09 -12.32 7.40
CA ASP A 420 7.67 -11.64 8.64
C ASP A 420 6.32 -12.18 9.20
N LEU A 421 5.38 -12.63 8.34
CA LEU A 421 4.11 -13.22 8.77
C LEU A 421 4.26 -14.67 9.25
N VAL A 422 5.17 -15.44 8.65
CA VAL A 422 5.38 -16.86 9.01
C VAL A 422 5.93 -16.96 10.43
N LEU A 423 6.91 -16.12 10.76
CA LEU A 423 7.50 -16.06 12.11
C LEU A 423 6.51 -15.54 13.18
N LEU A 424 5.42 -14.89 12.78
CA LEU A 424 4.53 -14.20 13.72
C LEU A 424 3.74 -15.16 14.62
N GLU A 425 3.43 -16.38 14.14
CA GLU A 425 2.76 -17.41 14.94
C GLU A 425 3.61 -17.84 16.13
N GLU A 426 4.92 -18.04 15.92
CA GLU A 426 5.90 -18.40 16.96
C GLU A 426 5.99 -17.35 18.09
N THR A 427 5.55 -16.11 17.84
CA THR A 427 5.52 -15.04 18.87
C THR A 427 4.32 -15.13 19.81
N ILE A 428 3.30 -15.93 19.48
CA ILE A 428 2.06 -16.04 20.25
C ILE A 428 2.25 -17.00 21.42
N ASN A 429 1.97 -16.54 22.65
CA ASN A 429 2.09 -17.36 23.85
C ASN A 429 0.79 -17.33 24.68
N PRO A 430 -0.17 -18.23 24.39
CA PRO A 430 -1.47 -18.24 25.06
C PRO A 430 -1.39 -18.46 26.57
N VAL A 431 -0.35 -19.14 27.06
CA VAL A 431 -0.14 -19.40 28.49
C VAL A 431 0.27 -18.11 29.22
N ASN A 432 1.16 -17.31 28.63
CA ASN A 432 1.55 -16.02 29.19
C ASN A 432 0.43 -14.98 29.07
N ASP A 433 -0.32 -14.95 27.97
CA ASP A 433 -1.49 -14.05 27.81
C ASP A 433 -2.61 -14.38 28.81
N LEU A 434 -2.93 -15.67 29.01
CA LEU A 434 -3.90 -16.11 30.03
C LEU A 434 -3.41 -15.78 31.44
N LYS A 435 -2.13 -15.98 31.71
CA LYS A 435 -1.50 -15.66 32.99
C LYS A 435 -1.57 -14.16 33.28
N PHE A 436 -1.16 -13.29 32.33
CA PHE A 436 -1.29 -11.84 32.44
C PHE A 436 -2.73 -11.39 32.71
N LEU A 437 -3.71 -12.04 32.05
CA LEU A 437 -5.13 -11.77 32.28
C LEU A 437 -5.57 -12.11 33.72
N ILE A 438 -5.14 -13.25 34.26
CA ILE A 438 -5.45 -13.67 35.64
C ILE A 438 -4.76 -12.77 36.67
N GLU A 439 -3.51 -12.37 36.41
CA GLU A 439 -2.73 -11.47 37.28
C GLU A 439 -3.37 -10.09 37.43
N ASN A 440 -3.69 -9.45 36.31
CA ASN A 440 -4.06 -8.02 36.27
C ASN A 440 -5.58 -7.78 36.45
N TYR A 441 -6.41 -8.80 36.24
CA TYR A 441 -7.88 -8.69 36.32
C TYR A 441 -8.53 -9.69 37.29
N GLY A 442 -7.74 -10.44 38.05
CA GLY A 442 -8.24 -11.30 39.12
C GLY A 442 -8.92 -10.50 40.25
N THR A 443 -10.05 -10.99 40.76
CA THR A 443 -10.85 -10.29 41.78
C THR A 443 -10.81 -10.94 43.17
N GLY A 444 -10.29 -12.15 43.28
CA GLY A 444 -10.19 -12.92 44.52
C GLY A 444 -10.12 -14.43 44.27
N ARG A 445 -10.09 -15.22 45.35
CA ARG A 445 -10.19 -16.68 45.31
C ARG A 445 -11.56 -17.13 45.84
N PHE A 446 -11.94 -18.37 45.54
CA PHE A 446 -13.12 -18.98 46.16
C PHE A 446 -12.96 -19.01 47.68
N LYS A 447 -13.82 -18.28 48.40
CA LYS A 447 -13.78 -18.12 49.86
C LYS A 447 -15.22 -18.18 50.40
N PRO A 448 -15.77 -19.38 50.61
CA PRO A 448 -17.13 -19.54 51.11
C PRO A 448 -17.26 -18.93 52.50
N LYS A 449 -18.40 -18.29 52.77
CA LYS A 449 -18.74 -17.67 54.05
C LYS A 449 -20.10 -18.19 54.49
N VAL A 450 -20.11 -18.95 55.58
CA VAL A 450 -21.34 -19.50 56.14
C VAL A 450 -22.04 -18.42 56.97
N VAL A 451 -23.36 -18.29 56.82
CA VAL A 451 -24.18 -17.49 57.74
C VAL A 451 -24.57 -18.37 58.92
N LEU A 452 -24.19 -17.95 60.13
CA LEU A 452 -24.48 -18.67 61.36
C LEU A 452 -25.82 -18.25 61.98
N TYR A 453 -26.45 -19.18 62.70
CA TYR A 453 -27.65 -18.93 63.47
C TYR A 453 -27.29 -18.39 64.86
N ASP A 454 -27.31 -17.05 64.96
CA ASP A 454 -27.01 -16.32 66.19
C ASP A 454 -28.29 -16.03 66.99
N ASN A 455 -28.65 -16.97 67.87
CA ASN A 455 -29.73 -16.80 68.84
C ASN A 455 -29.19 -16.18 70.13
N TYR A 456 -29.77 -15.05 70.55
CA TYR A 456 -29.38 -14.29 71.74
C TYR A 456 -29.22 -15.12 73.03
N TYR A 457 -29.98 -16.22 73.16
CA TYR A 457 -29.91 -17.11 74.32
C TYR A 457 -28.96 -18.31 74.14
N ASP A 458 -28.77 -18.80 72.92
CA ASP A 458 -28.04 -20.04 72.60
C ASP A 458 -27.53 -20.04 71.14
N SER A 459 -26.48 -19.24 70.86
CA SER A 459 -25.86 -19.18 69.53
C SER A 459 -25.18 -20.50 69.14
N ASN A 460 -25.38 -20.95 67.90
CA ASN A 460 -24.59 -22.00 67.22
C ASN A 460 -24.72 -23.47 67.70
N ILE A 461 -25.75 -23.87 68.45
CA ILE A 461 -25.87 -25.29 68.90
C ILE A 461 -26.05 -26.27 67.72
N ASN A 462 -26.75 -25.90 66.65
CA ASN A 462 -27.16 -26.82 65.58
C ASN A 462 -26.42 -26.62 64.24
N GLN A 463 -25.19 -26.10 64.24
CA GLN A 463 -24.36 -25.97 63.04
C GLN A 463 -22.96 -26.54 63.26
N THR A 464 -22.44 -27.23 62.23
CA THR A 464 -21.11 -27.86 62.25
C THR A 464 -20.12 -27.06 61.42
N PHE A 465 -20.56 -26.54 60.28
CA PHE A 465 -19.75 -25.79 59.34
C PHE A 465 -19.85 -24.28 59.58
N GLY A 466 -18.73 -23.57 59.44
CA GLY A 466 -18.65 -22.11 59.66
C GLY A 466 -18.53 -21.67 61.11
N VAL A 467 -18.74 -22.56 62.08
CA VAL A 467 -18.54 -22.29 63.51
C VAL A 467 -17.04 -22.18 63.80
N ASP A 468 -16.65 -21.26 64.69
CA ASP A 468 -15.26 -21.11 65.11
C ASP A 468 -14.68 -22.40 65.72
N LEU A 469 -13.41 -22.68 65.42
CA LEU A 469 -12.74 -23.91 65.83
C LEU A 469 -12.68 -24.08 67.36
N SER A 470 -12.52 -22.98 68.12
CA SER A 470 -12.52 -23.02 69.58
C SER A 470 -13.92 -23.20 70.16
N VAL A 471 -14.94 -22.61 69.53
CA VAL A 471 -16.36 -22.78 69.90
C VAL A 471 -16.81 -24.22 69.67
N LYS A 472 -16.55 -24.80 68.48
CA LYS A 472 -16.93 -26.18 68.16
C LYS A 472 -16.18 -27.19 69.04
N SER A 473 -14.88 -26.99 69.27
CA SER A 473 -14.09 -27.82 70.22
C SER A 473 -14.68 -27.81 71.63
N ARG A 474 -15.15 -26.64 72.10
CA ARG A 474 -15.79 -26.50 73.42
C ARG A 474 -17.15 -27.20 73.49
N LEU A 475 -17.97 -27.12 72.43
CA LEU A 475 -19.25 -27.84 72.34
C LEU A 475 -19.04 -29.37 72.34
N ASP A 476 -18.07 -29.85 71.55
CA ASP A 476 -17.71 -31.26 71.43
C ASP A 476 -17.04 -31.83 72.69
N LYS A 477 -16.59 -30.96 73.61
CA LYS A 477 -15.78 -31.30 74.80
C LYS A 477 -14.48 -32.03 74.44
N LYS A 478 -13.91 -31.71 73.28
CA LYS A 478 -12.67 -32.30 72.71
C LYS A 478 -11.74 -31.19 72.22
N VAL A 479 -10.43 -31.46 72.23
CA VAL A 479 -9.44 -30.52 71.68
C VAL A 479 -9.37 -30.53 70.14
N VAL A 480 -9.98 -31.51 69.49
CA VAL A 480 -10.20 -31.57 68.04
C VAL A 480 -11.68 -31.88 67.83
N PRO A 481 -12.42 -31.14 66.99
CA PRO A 481 -13.82 -31.41 66.68
C PRO A 481 -14.11 -32.83 66.19
N TYR A 482 -15.28 -33.36 66.54
CA TYR A 482 -15.71 -34.71 66.12
C TYR A 482 -15.76 -34.87 64.61
N ILE A 483 -16.21 -33.85 63.87
CA ILE A 483 -16.26 -33.89 62.41
C ILE A 483 -14.87 -34.13 61.78
N ILE A 484 -13.82 -33.49 62.32
CA ILE A 484 -12.44 -33.71 61.86
C ILE A 484 -11.97 -35.12 62.25
N GLN A 485 -12.19 -35.52 63.52
CA GLN A 485 -11.76 -36.84 63.99
C GLN A 485 -12.41 -37.99 63.20
N CYS A 486 -13.71 -37.88 62.88
CA CYS A 486 -14.43 -38.89 62.10
C CYS A 486 -13.95 -38.93 60.64
N ILE A 487 -13.72 -37.79 60.00
CA ILE A 487 -13.18 -37.74 58.64
C ILE A 487 -11.79 -38.36 58.57
N LEU A 488 -10.86 -37.96 59.44
CA LEU A 488 -9.50 -38.52 59.45
C LEU A 488 -9.52 -40.03 59.74
N SER A 489 -10.35 -40.49 60.68
CA SER A 489 -10.49 -41.92 61.01
C SER A 489 -11.11 -42.74 59.88
N GLN A 490 -12.08 -42.21 59.14
CA GLN A 490 -12.67 -42.90 57.98
C GLN A 490 -11.65 -42.97 56.84
N LEU A 491 -10.93 -41.88 56.55
CA LEU A 491 -9.88 -41.90 55.53
C LEU A 491 -8.73 -42.85 55.88
N ASP A 492 -8.31 -42.90 57.14
CA ASP A 492 -7.30 -43.85 57.63
C ASP A 492 -7.75 -45.32 57.44
N SER A 493 -9.05 -45.61 57.53
CA SER A 493 -9.60 -46.95 57.26
C SER A 493 -9.69 -47.29 55.76
N VAL A 494 -9.75 -46.28 54.89
CA VAL A 494 -9.90 -46.46 53.43
C VAL A 494 -8.55 -46.62 52.72
N TYR A 495 -7.48 -46.00 53.21
CA TYR A 495 -6.18 -46.04 52.52
C TYR A 495 -5.61 -47.45 52.25
N PRO A 496 -5.81 -48.48 53.10
CA PRO A 496 -5.39 -49.85 52.79
C PRO A 496 -6.11 -50.47 51.59
N ASP A 497 -7.40 -50.15 51.40
CA ASP A 497 -8.28 -50.80 50.41
C ASP A 497 -8.09 -50.25 48.97
N LEU A 498 -7.36 -49.14 48.81
CA LEU A 498 -7.05 -48.53 47.51
C LEU A 498 -5.96 -49.32 46.77
N LYS A 499 -6.11 -49.45 45.44
CA LYS A 499 -5.32 -50.39 44.64
C LYS A 499 -3.85 -50.00 44.50
N ASN A 500 -3.58 -48.69 44.41
CA ASN A 500 -2.25 -48.15 44.19
C ASN A 500 -2.09 -46.77 44.86
N ASP A 501 -0.86 -46.26 44.87
CA ASP A 501 -0.56 -44.95 45.46
C ASP A 501 -1.06 -43.78 44.59
N GLU A 502 -1.33 -44.01 43.30
CA GLU A 502 -1.95 -43.00 42.44
C GLU A 502 -3.41 -42.70 42.86
N GLU A 503 -4.22 -43.73 43.16
CA GLU A 503 -5.56 -43.57 43.74
C GLU A 503 -5.48 -42.81 45.08
N ARG A 504 -4.49 -43.12 45.95
CA ARG A 504 -4.26 -42.43 47.23
C ARG A 504 -3.90 -40.94 47.05
N ILE A 505 -3.09 -40.61 46.06
CA ILE A 505 -2.74 -39.22 45.71
C ILE A 505 -3.96 -38.49 45.14
N ASN A 506 -4.69 -39.12 44.22
CA ASN A 506 -5.83 -38.52 43.56
C ASN A 506 -6.97 -38.21 44.52
N LEU A 507 -7.14 -38.95 45.63
CA LEU A 507 -8.05 -38.57 46.72
C LEU A 507 -7.83 -37.14 47.22
N TRP A 508 -6.59 -36.65 47.22
CA TRP A 508 -6.23 -35.33 47.73
C TRP A 508 -5.97 -34.28 46.64
N THR A 509 -5.68 -34.69 45.40
CA THR A 509 -5.24 -33.76 44.35
C THR A 509 -6.17 -33.67 43.14
N GLN A 510 -7.16 -34.55 43.00
CA GLN A 510 -8.14 -34.48 41.92
C GLN A 510 -9.23 -33.44 42.24
N PRO A 511 -9.61 -32.56 41.29
CA PRO A 511 -10.75 -31.65 41.46
C PRO A 511 -12.07 -32.43 41.43
N VAL A 512 -13.03 -31.99 42.25
CA VAL A 512 -14.33 -32.66 42.43
C VAL A 512 -15.48 -31.66 42.26
N HIS A 513 -16.59 -32.09 41.64
CA HIS A 513 -17.78 -31.26 41.46
C HIS A 513 -18.37 -30.81 42.80
N LEU A 514 -18.37 -29.49 43.03
CA LEU A 514 -18.78 -28.85 44.28
C LEU A 514 -20.23 -29.17 44.69
N SER A 515 -21.11 -29.51 43.74
CA SER A 515 -22.48 -29.99 44.00
C SER A 515 -22.51 -31.21 44.93
N ASN A 516 -21.61 -32.16 44.71
CA ASN A 516 -21.59 -33.43 45.44
C ASN A 516 -20.97 -33.22 46.83
N VAL A 517 -19.96 -32.36 46.90
CA VAL A 517 -19.36 -31.87 48.15
C VAL A 517 -20.40 -31.13 48.99
N HIS A 518 -21.22 -30.26 48.39
CA HIS A 518 -22.30 -29.55 49.08
C HIS A 518 -23.44 -30.47 49.53
N LYS A 519 -23.78 -31.53 48.76
CA LYS A 519 -24.78 -32.53 49.18
C LYS A 519 -24.36 -33.22 50.48
N LEU A 520 -23.13 -33.74 50.53
CA LEU A 520 -22.59 -34.40 51.71
C LEU A 520 -22.38 -33.42 52.89
N ARG A 521 -21.92 -32.19 52.63
CA ARG A 521 -21.90 -31.10 53.61
C ARG A 521 -23.28 -30.86 54.22
N SER A 522 -24.35 -30.91 53.41
CA SER A 522 -25.73 -30.73 53.87
C SER A 522 -26.25 -31.90 54.72
N GLN A 523 -25.74 -33.12 54.51
CA GLN A 523 -26.06 -34.28 55.36
C GLN A 523 -25.33 -34.20 56.70
N LEU A 524 -24.11 -33.65 56.74
CA LEU A 524 -23.27 -33.58 57.94
C LEU A 524 -23.48 -32.31 58.80
N ASN A 525 -24.11 -31.26 58.27
CA ASN A 525 -24.22 -29.99 58.97
C ASN A 525 -25.38 -29.97 59.98
N GLY A 526 -25.05 -29.99 61.27
CA GLY A 526 -26.00 -30.05 62.38
C GLY A 526 -26.05 -31.41 63.08
N VAL A 527 -25.45 -32.45 62.48
CA VAL A 527 -25.24 -33.75 63.13
C VAL A 527 -24.18 -33.59 64.23
N GLN A 528 -24.48 -34.09 65.44
CA GLN A 528 -23.59 -33.99 66.61
C GLN A 528 -23.10 -35.34 67.14
N ASP A 529 -23.78 -36.46 66.86
CA ASP A 529 -23.32 -37.79 67.25
C ASP A 529 -22.17 -38.27 66.34
N PRO A 530 -20.98 -38.61 66.88
CA PRO A 530 -19.89 -39.20 66.10
C PRO A 530 -20.27 -40.48 65.35
N ASN A 531 -21.23 -41.26 65.85
CA ASN A 531 -21.65 -42.51 65.18
C ASN A 531 -22.46 -42.22 63.91
N GLU A 532 -23.40 -41.26 63.98
CA GLU A 532 -24.18 -40.81 62.82
C GLU A 532 -23.28 -40.15 61.76
N ILE A 533 -22.34 -39.28 62.18
CA ILE A 533 -21.29 -38.71 61.31
C ILE A 533 -20.52 -39.83 60.61
N MET A 534 -20.09 -40.85 61.36
CA MET A 534 -19.33 -41.98 60.81
C MET A 534 -20.15 -42.83 59.83
N SER A 535 -21.47 -42.99 60.04
CA SER A 535 -22.35 -43.70 59.08
C SER A 535 -22.45 -42.95 57.75
N ILE A 536 -22.74 -41.64 57.80
CA ILE A 536 -22.85 -40.78 56.61
C ILE A 536 -21.52 -40.75 55.83
N LEU A 537 -20.38 -40.76 56.53
CA LEU A 537 -19.06 -40.81 55.91
C LEU A 537 -18.74 -42.19 55.29
N LYS A 538 -19.24 -43.30 55.83
CA LYS A 538 -19.04 -44.66 55.25
C LYS A 538 -19.82 -44.87 53.96
N GLU A 539 -21.00 -44.27 53.83
CA GLU A 539 -21.80 -44.27 52.60
C GLU A 539 -21.24 -43.32 51.52
N SER A 540 -20.23 -42.51 51.86
CA SER A 540 -19.71 -41.45 51.00
C SER A 540 -18.43 -41.85 50.26
N HIS A 541 -18.33 -41.44 48.99
CA HIS A 541 -17.13 -41.70 48.20
C HIS A 541 -15.89 -40.96 48.79
N PRO A 542 -14.71 -41.60 48.92
CA PRO A 542 -13.54 -41.00 49.60
C PRO A 542 -13.08 -39.63 49.05
N LEU A 543 -13.18 -39.40 47.73
CA LEU A 543 -12.91 -38.09 47.12
C LEU A 543 -13.85 -36.97 47.62
N LEU A 544 -15.07 -37.31 48.03
CA LEU A 544 -15.98 -36.33 48.65
C LEU A 544 -15.48 -36.02 50.05
N ILE A 545 -15.14 -37.04 50.84
CA ILE A 545 -14.69 -36.92 52.24
C ILE A 545 -13.46 -36.01 52.39
N THR A 546 -12.44 -36.18 51.54
CA THR A 546 -11.26 -35.29 51.53
C THR A 546 -11.63 -33.84 51.21
N ASN A 547 -12.54 -33.63 50.25
CA ASN A 547 -13.02 -32.31 49.87
C ASN A 547 -13.98 -31.68 50.89
N ILE A 548 -14.72 -32.47 51.69
CA ILE A 548 -15.44 -31.96 52.87
C ILE A 548 -14.45 -31.37 53.87
N LEU A 549 -13.33 -32.05 54.14
CA LEU A 549 -12.34 -31.55 55.10
C LEU A 549 -11.67 -30.26 54.60
N LYS A 550 -11.32 -30.18 53.31
CA LYS A 550 -10.87 -28.91 52.68
C LYS A 550 -11.92 -27.82 52.83
N LEU A 551 -13.19 -28.10 52.52
CA LEU A 551 -14.28 -27.14 52.58
C LEU A 551 -14.55 -26.66 54.01
N TYR A 552 -14.47 -27.56 55.00
CA TYR A 552 -14.56 -27.20 56.42
C TYR A 552 -13.52 -26.13 56.80
N PHE A 553 -12.25 -26.31 56.43
CA PHE A 553 -11.20 -25.30 56.69
C PHE A 553 -11.35 -24.02 55.84
N MET A 554 -11.91 -24.11 54.63
CA MET A 554 -12.28 -22.91 53.86
C MET A 554 -13.42 -22.13 54.50
N GLU A 555 -14.37 -22.81 55.16
CA GLU A 555 -15.56 -22.19 55.75
C GLU A 555 -15.38 -21.68 57.19
N LEU A 556 -14.35 -22.13 57.93
CA LEU A 556 -14.02 -21.56 59.24
C LEU A 556 -13.89 -20.02 59.18
N PRO A 557 -14.27 -19.29 60.24
CA PRO A 557 -14.23 -17.81 60.24
C PRO A 557 -12.80 -17.25 60.28
N ASP A 558 -11.84 -18.03 60.76
CA ASP A 558 -10.39 -17.80 60.66
C ASP A 558 -9.68 -19.10 60.23
N SER A 559 -8.42 -19.07 59.82
CA SER A 559 -7.64 -20.28 59.51
C SER A 559 -7.14 -21.01 60.78
N ILE A 560 -6.67 -22.26 60.61
CA ILE A 560 -6.17 -23.09 61.72
C ILE A 560 -5.05 -22.37 62.48
N ILE A 561 -4.13 -21.73 61.76
CA ILE A 561 -3.30 -20.64 62.28
C ILE A 561 -4.09 -19.34 62.05
N PRO A 562 -4.53 -18.62 63.10
CA PRO A 562 -5.36 -17.43 62.95
C PRO A 562 -4.63 -16.29 62.21
N TYR A 563 -5.39 -15.43 61.51
CA TYR A 563 -4.84 -14.40 60.62
C TYR A 563 -3.92 -13.40 61.34
N ASN A 564 -4.03 -13.27 62.68
CA ASN A 564 -3.21 -12.35 63.48
C ASN A 564 -1.70 -12.68 63.44
N ASN A 565 -1.37 -13.93 63.09
CA ASN A 565 0.00 -14.40 62.92
C ASN A 565 0.47 -14.38 61.44
N TYR A 566 -0.41 -14.08 60.49
CA TYR A 566 -0.11 -14.08 59.05
C TYR A 566 1.09 -13.19 58.71
N ASP A 567 1.09 -11.94 59.15
CA ASP A 567 2.18 -11.00 58.86
C ASP A 567 3.48 -11.38 59.57
N VAL A 568 3.40 -11.98 60.77
CA VAL A 568 4.58 -12.44 61.53
C VAL A 568 5.25 -13.59 60.79
N ILE A 569 4.46 -14.57 60.34
CA ILE A 569 4.94 -15.73 59.58
C ILE A 569 5.42 -15.27 58.19
N LYS A 570 4.70 -14.39 57.49
CA LYS A 570 5.17 -13.84 56.21
C LYS A 570 6.52 -13.13 56.36
N LEU A 571 6.74 -12.36 57.42
CA LEU A 571 8.03 -11.72 57.69
C LEU A 571 9.12 -12.74 58.05
N LEU A 572 8.81 -13.76 58.86
CA LEU A 572 9.73 -14.87 59.18
C LEU A 572 10.22 -15.58 57.91
N TYR A 573 9.32 -15.98 57.01
CA TYR A 573 9.68 -16.65 55.76
C TYR A 573 10.31 -15.71 54.72
N THR A 574 10.04 -14.41 54.78
CA THR A 574 10.74 -13.42 53.93
C THR A 574 12.18 -13.22 54.39
N ASN A 575 12.40 -13.10 55.71
CA ASN A 575 13.70 -12.77 56.29
C ASN A 575 14.64 -13.99 56.43
N TYR A 576 14.10 -15.22 56.49
CA TYR A 576 14.87 -16.46 56.68
C TYR A 576 14.64 -17.48 55.56
N HIS A 577 14.59 -17.02 54.30
CA HIS A 577 14.26 -17.87 53.13
C HIS A 577 15.35 -18.86 52.71
N ASP A 578 16.59 -18.71 53.17
CA ASP A 578 17.70 -19.62 52.84
C ASP A 578 17.64 -20.94 53.63
N GLU A 579 18.02 -22.05 53.00
CA GLU A 579 18.09 -23.36 53.68
C GLU A 579 19.16 -23.42 54.79
N SER A 580 20.21 -22.62 54.68
CA SER A 580 21.21 -22.45 55.76
C SER A 580 20.60 -21.88 57.05
N GLN A 581 19.41 -21.28 56.97
CA GLN A 581 18.72 -20.60 58.06
C GLN A 581 17.49 -21.38 58.56
N THR A 582 17.19 -22.56 57.99
CA THR A 582 16.00 -23.37 58.32
C THR A 582 15.87 -23.66 59.82
N LYS A 583 16.97 -23.88 60.56
CA LYS A 583 16.93 -24.03 62.03
C LYS A 583 16.41 -22.78 62.75
N SER A 584 16.83 -21.59 62.32
CA SER A 584 16.37 -20.31 62.88
C SER A 584 14.92 -20.01 62.49
N ARG A 585 14.53 -20.37 61.26
CA ARG A 585 13.16 -20.27 60.75
C ARG A 585 12.19 -21.15 61.57
N VAL A 586 12.56 -22.41 61.80
CA VAL A 586 11.78 -23.38 62.60
C VAL A 586 11.67 -22.96 64.07
N ASN A 587 12.73 -22.41 64.68
CA ASN A 587 12.68 -21.86 66.05
C ASN A 587 11.74 -20.64 66.13
N GLY A 588 11.85 -19.72 65.16
CA GLY A 588 10.91 -18.60 65.02
C GLY A 588 9.46 -19.07 64.87
N LEU A 589 9.22 -20.14 64.08
CA LEU A 589 7.91 -20.73 63.90
C LEU A 589 7.39 -21.37 65.19
N GLN A 590 8.21 -22.16 65.91
CA GLN A 590 7.86 -22.74 67.22
C GLN A 590 7.37 -21.67 68.20
N ASN A 591 8.07 -20.53 68.29
CA ASN A 591 7.70 -19.45 69.22
C ASN A 591 6.46 -18.64 68.78
N VAL A 592 6.11 -18.62 67.49
CA VAL A 592 4.81 -18.07 67.03
C VAL A 592 3.68 -19.06 67.26
N LEU A 593 3.91 -20.36 67.01
CA LEU A 593 2.91 -21.41 67.22
C LEU A 593 2.61 -21.62 68.71
N SER A 594 3.52 -21.33 69.64
CA SER A 594 3.28 -21.48 71.09
C SER A 594 2.35 -20.43 71.70
N GLU A 595 1.94 -19.40 70.93
CA GLU A 595 0.85 -18.49 71.27
C GLU A 595 -0.54 -18.99 70.85
N LEU A 596 -0.65 -20.08 70.07
CA LEU A 596 -1.92 -20.57 69.54
C LEU A 596 -2.81 -21.24 70.60
N PRO A 597 -4.16 -21.19 70.43
CA PRO A 597 -5.07 -21.94 71.29
C PRO A 597 -4.83 -23.46 71.21
N LYS A 598 -5.05 -24.16 72.33
CA LYS A 598 -4.81 -25.61 72.45
C LYS A 598 -5.57 -26.44 71.40
N CYS A 599 -6.76 -26.02 71.00
CA CYS A 599 -7.55 -26.69 69.97
C CYS A 599 -7.01 -26.47 68.54
N ASN A 600 -6.54 -25.27 68.21
CA ASN A 600 -5.86 -24.99 66.95
C ASN A 600 -4.60 -25.84 66.80
N LEU A 601 -3.77 -25.94 67.86
CA LEU A 601 -2.57 -26.78 67.87
C LEU A 601 -2.89 -28.27 67.74
N ALA A 602 -3.84 -28.79 68.53
CA ALA A 602 -4.22 -30.20 68.45
C ALA A 602 -4.84 -30.56 67.09
N THR A 603 -5.61 -29.64 66.49
CA THR A 603 -6.20 -29.83 65.16
C THR A 603 -5.12 -29.83 64.08
N LEU A 604 -4.15 -28.91 64.14
CA LEU A 604 -3.03 -28.86 63.20
C LEU A 604 -2.15 -30.12 63.30
N ASP A 605 -1.85 -30.59 64.52
CA ASP A 605 -1.08 -31.82 64.76
C ASP A 605 -1.82 -33.06 64.23
N ALA A 606 -3.14 -33.15 64.43
CA ALA A 606 -3.96 -34.26 63.93
C ALA A 606 -3.93 -34.35 62.40
N ILE A 607 -4.10 -33.23 61.70
CA ILE A 607 -4.05 -33.17 60.23
C ILE A 607 -2.66 -33.51 59.72
N LEU A 608 -1.61 -32.87 60.26
CA LEU A 608 -0.23 -33.16 59.88
C LEU A 608 0.15 -34.61 60.18
N THR A 609 -0.36 -35.21 61.26
CA THR A 609 -0.11 -36.63 61.57
C THR A 609 -0.72 -37.55 60.51
N HIS A 610 -1.96 -37.29 60.12
CA HIS A 610 -2.65 -38.05 59.08
C HIS A 610 -1.99 -37.88 57.70
N LEU A 611 -1.66 -36.65 57.31
CA LEU A 611 -0.99 -36.37 56.03
C LEU A 611 0.46 -36.91 55.99
N SER A 612 1.26 -36.72 57.04
CA SER A 612 2.60 -37.33 57.13
C SER A 612 2.53 -38.86 57.10
N ARG A 613 1.52 -39.48 57.71
CA ARG A 613 1.31 -40.93 57.62
C ARG A 613 1.03 -41.35 56.18
N LEU A 614 0.13 -40.65 55.47
CA LEU A 614 -0.18 -40.98 54.08
C LEU A 614 1.03 -40.79 53.14
N VAL A 615 1.77 -39.69 53.28
CA VAL A 615 3.04 -39.47 52.56
C VAL A 615 4.03 -40.59 52.87
N SER A 616 4.13 -41.04 54.14
CA SER A 616 4.99 -42.15 54.53
C SER A 616 4.52 -43.51 54.01
N ILE A 617 3.22 -43.74 53.80
CA ILE A 617 2.68 -44.97 53.18
C ILE A 617 3.11 -45.02 51.72
N VAL A 618 2.86 -43.95 50.97
CA VAL A 618 3.28 -43.80 49.57
C VAL A 618 4.82 -43.93 49.44
N GLY A 619 5.55 -43.31 50.37
CA GLY A 619 7.01 -43.39 50.46
C GLY A 619 7.60 -44.75 50.84
N THR A 620 6.77 -45.77 51.10
CA THR A 620 7.26 -47.16 51.22
C THR A 620 7.57 -47.79 49.86
N GLN A 621 6.90 -47.36 48.79
CA GLN A 621 7.11 -47.89 47.43
C GLN A 621 7.97 -46.93 46.60
N ASP A 622 7.62 -45.64 46.58
CA ASP A 622 8.32 -44.62 45.78
C ASP A 622 8.52 -43.33 46.59
N LYS A 623 9.80 -42.99 46.84
CA LYS A 623 10.20 -41.82 47.63
C LYS A 623 10.11 -40.50 46.84
N ASP A 624 10.34 -40.54 45.53
CA ASP A 624 10.31 -39.33 44.69
C ASP A 624 8.87 -38.92 44.40
N LEU A 625 8.01 -39.91 44.17
CA LEU A 625 6.56 -39.73 44.06
C LEU A 625 5.94 -39.30 45.41
N ALA A 626 6.44 -39.80 46.55
CA ALA A 626 6.05 -39.30 47.88
C ALA A 626 6.48 -37.84 48.13
N GLY A 627 7.71 -37.46 47.76
CA GLY A 627 8.17 -36.06 47.85
C GLY A 627 7.37 -35.13 46.93
N GLY A 628 7.09 -35.59 45.71
CA GLY A 628 6.19 -34.91 44.78
C GLY A 628 4.77 -34.77 45.33
N PHE A 629 4.26 -35.77 46.06
CA PHE A 629 2.96 -35.72 46.71
C PHE A 629 2.93 -34.79 47.93
N GLN A 630 3.93 -34.83 48.81
CA GLN A 630 4.07 -33.85 49.91
C GLN A 630 3.97 -32.42 49.37
N ARG A 631 4.70 -32.13 48.27
CA ARG A 631 4.67 -30.79 47.66
C ARG A 631 3.38 -30.44 46.93
N LYS A 632 2.54 -31.42 46.56
CA LYS A 632 1.15 -31.18 46.15
C LYS A 632 0.29 -30.85 47.38
N LEU A 633 0.40 -31.62 48.47
CA LEU A 633 -0.31 -31.35 49.72
C LEU A 633 0.02 -29.98 50.32
N SER A 634 1.29 -29.55 50.27
CA SER A 634 1.71 -28.22 50.72
C SER A 634 1.05 -27.07 49.95
N LYS A 635 0.76 -27.26 48.65
CA LYS A 635 0.00 -26.30 47.83
C LYS A 635 -1.48 -26.28 48.19
N GLU A 636 -2.09 -27.46 48.36
CA GLU A 636 -3.49 -27.60 48.76
C GLU A 636 -3.73 -27.00 50.16
N PHE A 637 -2.90 -27.33 51.13
CA PHE A 637 -3.11 -26.96 52.54
C PHE A 637 -2.53 -25.61 52.95
N GLY A 638 -1.52 -25.06 52.25
CA GLY A 638 -0.90 -23.79 52.65
C GLY A 638 -1.90 -22.63 52.75
N SER A 639 -2.87 -22.58 51.84
CA SER A 639 -3.95 -21.57 51.85
C SER A 639 -5.17 -21.94 52.72
N LEU A 640 -5.20 -23.13 53.32
CA LEU A 640 -6.22 -23.58 54.30
C LEU A 640 -5.73 -23.37 55.74
N VAL A 641 -4.46 -23.71 55.99
CA VAL A 641 -3.82 -23.66 57.31
C VAL A 641 -3.53 -22.22 57.75
N LEU A 642 -3.18 -21.32 56.82
CA LEU A 642 -2.89 -19.91 57.11
C LEU A 642 -3.48 -18.99 56.04
N ARG A 643 -4.37 -18.07 56.41
CA ARG A 643 -5.08 -17.15 55.49
C ARG A 643 -4.88 -15.67 55.87
N PRO A 644 -4.83 -14.75 54.90
CA PRO A 644 -4.85 -13.32 55.18
C PRO A 644 -6.23 -12.87 55.63
N LYS A 645 -6.28 -11.85 56.51
CA LYS A 645 -7.55 -11.27 56.99
C LYS A 645 -8.39 -10.68 55.85
N THR A 646 -7.71 -10.05 54.88
CA THR A 646 -8.32 -9.40 53.71
C THR A 646 -7.60 -9.85 52.45
N ASP A 647 -8.33 -10.37 51.47
CA ASP A 647 -7.80 -10.91 50.22
C ASP A 647 -7.47 -9.77 49.23
N GLY A 648 -6.52 -8.92 49.62
CA GLY A 648 -6.17 -7.67 48.92
C GLY A 648 -5.30 -7.89 47.69
N LEU A 649 -5.87 -8.43 46.61
CA LEU A 649 -5.20 -8.56 45.32
C LEU A 649 -4.79 -7.19 44.75
N ASN A 650 -5.51 -6.12 45.10
CA ASN A 650 -5.28 -4.73 44.73
C ASN A 650 -3.96 -4.12 45.27
N SER A 651 -3.06 -4.93 45.84
CA SER A 651 -1.68 -4.54 46.15
C SER A 651 -0.72 -5.22 45.17
N SER A 652 -0.24 -4.43 44.19
CA SER A 652 0.46 -4.84 42.95
C SER A 652 1.76 -5.65 43.11
N GLU A 653 2.14 -6.04 44.32
CA GLU A 653 3.37 -6.76 44.64
C GLU A 653 3.14 -8.17 45.24
N SER A 654 1.93 -8.49 45.73
CA SER A 654 1.77 -9.64 46.66
C SER A 654 1.09 -10.90 46.11
N SER A 655 0.49 -10.89 44.91
CA SER A 655 -0.27 -12.05 44.40
C SER A 655 0.59 -13.33 44.30
N TYR A 656 1.81 -13.24 43.74
CA TYR A 656 2.72 -14.39 43.61
C TYR A 656 3.53 -14.75 44.85
N LEU A 657 3.84 -13.77 45.70
CA LEU A 657 4.70 -14.00 46.87
C LEU A 657 3.93 -14.65 48.02
N ASN A 658 2.61 -14.47 48.09
CA ASN A 658 1.78 -15.09 49.13
C ASN A 658 1.81 -16.63 49.04
N ASP A 659 1.56 -17.21 47.88
CA ASP A 659 1.50 -18.68 47.74
C ASP A 659 2.82 -19.37 48.07
N ARG A 660 3.95 -18.78 47.68
CA ARG A 660 5.27 -19.42 47.89
C ARG A 660 5.55 -19.64 49.37
N PHE A 661 5.37 -18.63 50.22
CA PHE A 661 5.69 -18.77 51.64
C PHE A 661 4.68 -19.66 52.38
N GLN A 662 3.41 -19.69 51.94
CA GLN A 662 2.41 -20.62 52.47
C GLN A 662 2.74 -22.09 52.14
N VAL A 663 3.33 -22.35 50.96
CA VAL A 663 3.85 -23.68 50.59
C VAL A 663 5.08 -24.04 51.43
N THR A 664 6.08 -23.16 51.54
CA THR A 664 7.29 -23.43 52.34
C THR A 664 6.98 -23.59 53.83
N LEU A 665 5.96 -22.90 54.35
CA LEU A 665 5.44 -23.12 55.70
C LEU A 665 4.90 -24.56 55.89
N MET A 666 4.17 -25.08 54.90
CA MET A 666 3.70 -26.46 54.95
C MET A 666 4.85 -27.47 54.80
N ASP A 667 5.81 -27.21 53.92
CA ASP A 667 7.00 -28.05 53.75
C ASP A 667 7.80 -28.13 55.07
N ASP A 668 8.10 -27.01 55.73
CA ASP A 668 8.73 -26.98 57.07
C ASP A 668 7.89 -27.73 58.13
N LEU A 669 6.56 -27.58 58.11
CA LEU A 669 5.64 -28.23 59.05
C LEU A 669 5.58 -29.76 58.87
N PHE A 670 5.76 -30.25 57.64
CA PHE A 670 5.90 -31.68 57.35
C PHE A 670 7.24 -32.21 57.85
N GLU A 671 8.34 -31.60 57.42
CA GLU A 671 9.71 -32.09 57.68
C GLU A 671 10.10 -31.97 59.15
N ASN A 672 9.78 -30.83 59.79
CA ASN A 672 10.18 -30.54 61.16
C ASN A 672 9.10 -30.92 62.19
N LYS A 673 8.03 -31.63 61.78
CA LYS A 673 6.85 -31.93 62.60
C LYS A 673 7.20 -32.37 64.03
N GLN A 674 8.08 -33.36 64.18
CA GLN A 674 8.47 -33.88 65.49
C GLN A 674 9.23 -32.85 66.33
N SER A 675 10.11 -32.05 65.73
CA SER A 675 10.80 -30.96 66.42
C SER A 675 9.80 -29.89 66.90
N ILE A 676 8.90 -29.47 66.01
CA ILE A 676 7.90 -28.43 66.28
C ILE A 676 6.94 -28.86 67.40
N PHE A 677 6.25 -29.99 67.26
CA PHE A 677 5.18 -30.37 68.19
C PHE A 677 5.70 -30.88 69.56
N ASN A 678 6.89 -31.49 69.63
CA ASN A 678 7.47 -31.86 70.93
C ASN A 678 7.96 -30.63 71.72
N GLU A 679 8.50 -29.61 71.06
CA GLU A 679 8.81 -28.32 71.68
C GLU A 679 7.54 -27.64 72.21
N LEU A 680 6.52 -27.51 71.36
CA LEU A 680 5.22 -26.92 71.73
C LEU A 680 4.55 -27.64 72.91
N ARG A 681 4.60 -28.97 72.94
CA ARG A 681 4.09 -29.77 74.06
C ARG A 681 4.88 -29.51 75.35
N ARG A 682 6.21 -29.37 75.28
CA ARG A 682 7.05 -29.03 76.44
C ARG A 682 6.75 -27.62 76.96
N GLN A 683 6.66 -26.62 76.07
CA GLN A 683 6.30 -25.23 76.43
C GLN A 683 4.88 -25.10 77.01
N SER A 684 3.89 -25.83 76.46
CA SER A 684 2.53 -25.83 77.03
C SER A 684 2.47 -26.49 78.41
N SER A 685 3.37 -27.43 78.70
CA SER A 685 3.47 -28.10 80.00
C SER A 685 4.10 -27.16 81.04
N THR A 686 5.20 -26.49 80.72
CA THR A 686 5.87 -25.54 81.64
C THR A 686 5.02 -24.30 81.93
N ARG A 687 4.31 -23.73 80.94
CA ARG A 687 3.34 -22.64 81.18
C ARG A 687 2.24 -23.02 82.17
N SER A 688 1.83 -24.30 82.20
CA SER A 688 0.76 -24.77 83.08
C SER A 688 1.19 -24.88 84.56
N ALA A 689 2.50 -24.89 84.85
CA ALA A 689 3.04 -24.97 86.21
C ALA A 689 3.19 -23.60 86.92
N VAL A 690 3.07 -22.49 86.18
CA VAL A 690 3.27 -21.11 86.70
C VAL A 690 1.96 -20.32 86.80
N ALA A 691 0.87 -20.83 86.22
CA ALA A 691 -0.41 -20.13 86.08
C ALA A 691 -1.40 -20.40 87.25
N SER A 692 -0.94 -20.25 88.50
CA SER A 692 -1.79 -20.35 89.71
C SER A 692 -2.42 -19.01 90.15
N VAL A 693 -2.60 -18.08 89.22
CA VAL A 693 -3.33 -16.82 89.43
C VAL A 693 -4.35 -16.64 88.29
N SER A 694 -5.59 -16.29 88.64
CA SER A 694 -6.72 -16.26 87.70
C SER A 694 -6.57 -15.17 86.64
N PRO A 695 -6.57 -15.49 85.32
CA PRO A 695 -6.73 -14.49 84.28
C PRO A 695 -8.20 -14.05 84.21
N SER A 696 -8.46 -12.76 84.41
CA SER A 696 -9.80 -12.20 84.27
C SER A 696 -10.28 -12.29 82.82
N VAL A 697 -11.55 -12.68 82.62
CA VAL A 697 -12.14 -12.81 81.28
C VAL A 697 -12.37 -11.42 80.69
N SER A 698 -11.49 -11.01 79.77
CA SER A 698 -11.65 -9.80 78.95
C SER A 698 -12.85 -9.92 78.02
N ARG A 699 -14.05 -9.63 78.54
CA ARG A 699 -15.27 -9.41 77.75
C ARG A 699 -15.09 -8.18 76.87
N ASN A 700 -14.67 -8.36 75.62
CA ASN A 700 -14.71 -7.33 74.58
C ASN A 700 -14.90 -7.97 73.19
N SER A 701 -16.11 -8.48 72.97
CA SER A 701 -16.61 -8.96 71.68
C SER A 701 -18.08 -8.55 71.51
N SER A 702 -18.36 -7.26 71.69
CA SER A 702 -19.67 -6.68 71.39
C SER A 702 -19.84 -6.53 69.88
N LEU A 703 -20.78 -7.30 69.32
CA LEU A 703 -21.33 -7.06 67.99
C LEU A 703 -22.07 -5.71 68.00
N THR A 704 -21.75 -4.79 67.08
CA THR A 704 -22.72 -3.90 66.37
C THR A 704 -22.04 -2.85 65.48
N ARG A 705 -22.82 -2.31 64.54
CA ARG A 705 -22.65 -1.04 63.81
C ARG A 705 -21.46 -0.91 62.84
N SER A 706 -21.69 -1.41 61.64
CA SER A 706 -20.92 -1.10 60.43
C SER A 706 -21.24 0.29 59.85
N GLU A 707 -20.71 1.34 60.48
CA GLU A 707 -20.55 2.69 59.89
C GLU A 707 -19.14 3.18 60.27
N SER A 708 -18.32 3.82 59.43
CA SER A 708 -18.59 4.45 58.13
C SER A 708 -17.34 4.42 57.23
N ILE A 709 -17.50 4.26 55.91
CA ILE A 709 -16.41 4.54 54.96
C ILE A 709 -16.48 6.02 54.57
N LYS A 710 -15.56 6.83 55.10
CA LYS A 710 -15.20 8.13 54.52
C LYS A 710 -13.69 8.23 54.31
N SER A 711 -13.34 8.88 53.21
CA SER A 711 -11.99 8.98 52.67
C SER A 711 -11.00 9.68 53.59
N ASN A 712 -9.81 9.09 53.78
CA ASN A 712 -8.63 9.87 54.18
C ASN A 712 -7.32 9.25 53.63
N LYS A 713 -7.02 9.50 52.35
CA LYS A 713 -5.73 9.13 51.72
C LYS A 713 -4.63 10.10 52.23
N GLY A 714 -4.10 9.90 53.44
CA GLY A 714 -3.21 10.89 54.07
C GLY A 714 -2.02 10.40 54.91
N HIS A 715 -2.12 9.30 55.68
CA HIS A 715 -1.13 8.99 56.72
C HIS A 715 -0.60 7.54 56.78
N ASN A 716 -0.78 6.76 55.72
CA ASN A 716 -0.47 5.32 55.74
C ASN A 716 1.03 5.01 56.00
N ALA A 717 1.97 5.80 55.47
CA ALA A 717 3.41 5.50 55.57
C ALA A 717 3.92 5.40 57.03
N ALA A 718 3.53 6.33 57.91
CA ALA A 718 3.97 6.33 59.30
C ALA A 718 3.30 5.24 60.15
N ALA A 719 2.04 4.91 59.86
CA ALA A 719 1.33 3.81 60.50
C ALA A 719 1.92 2.45 60.10
N ILE A 720 2.20 2.26 58.79
CA ILE A 720 2.86 1.05 58.26
C ILE A 720 4.29 0.93 58.79
N ALA A 721 5.06 2.02 58.90
CA ALA A 721 6.40 1.97 59.49
C ALA A 721 6.38 1.54 60.98
N LYS A 722 5.44 2.08 61.77
CA LYS A 722 5.25 1.68 63.17
C LYS A 722 4.74 0.25 63.31
N SER A 723 3.92 -0.25 62.38
CA SER A 723 3.50 -1.66 62.39
C SER A 723 4.66 -2.59 62.02
N LYS A 724 5.44 -2.28 60.96
CA LYS A 724 6.65 -3.03 60.59
C LYS A 724 7.66 -3.11 61.74
N SER A 725 7.98 -1.99 62.40
CA SER A 725 8.90 -1.97 63.55
C SER A 725 8.43 -2.87 64.71
N ARG A 726 7.12 -2.90 65.00
CA ARG A 726 6.54 -3.82 66.01
C ARG A 726 6.53 -5.27 65.57
N LEU A 727 6.30 -5.53 64.28
CA LEU A 727 6.33 -6.87 63.69
C LEU A 727 7.74 -7.46 63.72
N GLU A 728 8.72 -6.63 63.39
CA GLU A 728 10.15 -6.95 63.37
C GLU A 728 10.72 -7.14 64.79
N SER A 729 10.25 -6.39 65.80
CA SER A 729 10.62 -6.65 67.19
C SER A 729 9.98 -7.94 67.75
N ARG A 730 8.75 -8.29 67.35
CA ARG A 730 8.16 -9.61 67.64
C ARG A 730 8.94 -10.73 66.96
N LEU A 731 9.38 -10.55 65.71
CA LEU A 731 10.24 -11.53 65.03
C LEU A 731 11.59 -11.70 65.74
N GLN A 732 12.27 -10.60 66.09
CA GLN A 732 13.56 -10.67 66.79
C GLN A 732 13.48 -11.31 68.18
N SER A 733 12.34 -11.19 68.88
CA SER A 733 12.09 -11.94 70.13
C SER A 733 11.78 -13.41 69.86
N ALA A 734 11.03 -13.73 68.80
CA ALA A 734 10.71 -15.11 68.41
C ALA A 734 11.95 -15.94 67.97
N VAL A 735 13.05 -15.32 67.54
CA VAL A 735 14.27 -16.04 67.10
C VAL A 735 15.37 -16.10 68.17
N LYS A 736 15.35 -15.26 69.21
CA LYS A 736 16.46 -15.13 70.19
C LYS A 736 16.39 -16.02 71.44
N ASN A 737 15.35 -16.82 71.62
CA ASN A 737 14.95 -17.38 72.91
C ASN A 737 15.76 -18.60 73.43
N GLN A 738 17.04 -18.76 73.06
CA GLN A 738 17.83 -19.99 73.33
C GLN A 738 19.20 -19.79 74.01
N THR A 739 19.52 -18.59 74.51
CA THR A 739 20.87 -18.26 75.07
C THR A 739 20.97 -18.23 76.60
N LYS A 740 20.06 -18.90 77.34
CA LYS A 740 20.11 -18.96 78.82
C LYS A 740 19.68 -20.31 79.41
N THR A 741 20.59 -21.27 79.44
CA THR A 741 20.77 -22.39 80.41
C THR A 741 21.82 -23.36 79.82
N SER A 742 22.82 -23.90 80.53
CA SER A 742 23.49 -23.57 81.80
C SER A 742 24.81 -24.35 81.84
N GLU A 743 25.94 -23.77 82.26
CA GLU A 743 27.07 -24.47 82.92
C GLU A 743 27.94 -23.41 83.67
N PRO A 744 28.76 -23.79 84.68
CA PRO A 744 29.22 -22.86 85.73
C PRO A 744 30.65 -22.32 85.52
N GLN A 745 30.98 -21.25 86.26
CA GLN A 745 32.33 -20.71 86.35
C GLN A 745 33.26 -21.62 87.18
N GLN A 746 34.50 -21.79 86.73
CA GLN A 746 35.65 -21.99 87.59
C GLN A 746 36.74 -20.95 87.26
N LYS A 747 37.57 -20.63 88.24
CA LYS A 747 38.68 -19.68 88.16
C LYS A 747 40.03 -20.41 88.20
N THR A 748 41.02 -19.84 87.51
CA THR A 748 42.39 -19.55 88.00
C THR A 748 42.99 -18.61 86.94
N ASP A 749 43.24 -17.32 87.18
CA ASP A 749 44.18 -16.70 88.13
C ASP A 749 45.63 -16.71 87.60
N ALA A 750 46.06 -15.55 87.06
CA ALA A 750 47.45 -15.08 86.98
C ALA A 750 47.46 -13.63 86.44
N ASP A 751 47.65 -12.64 87.31
CA ASP A 751 47.93 -11.25 86.91
C ASP A 751 49.42 -11.06 86.60
N GLU A 752 49.75 -10.17 85.66
CA GLU A 752 50.79 -9.15 85.90
C GLU A 752 50.57 -7.92 84.98
N PHE A 753 51.21 -6.80 85.33
CA PHE A 753 50.84 -5.45 84.89
C PHE A 753 52.06 -4.69 84.31
N TYR A 754 51.87 -3.40 83.96
CA TYR A 754 52.88 -2.45 83.42
C TYR A 754 53.25 -2.68 81.93
N ASP A 755 53.44 -1.66 81.09
CA ASP A 755 53.23 -0.21 81.30
C ASP A 755 52.94 0.57 80.00
N ALA A 756 52.60 1.85 80.12
CA ALA A 756 52.55 2.84 79.02
C ALA A 756 53.94 3.53 78.85
N GLU A 757 54.24 4.43 77.89
CA GLU A 757 53.43 5.26 76.99
C GLU A 757 54.27 5.75 75.77
N ALA A 758 53.68 6.57 74.89
CA ALA A 758 54.33 7.48 73.91
C ALA A 758 54.82 6.92 72.54
N SER A 759 55.12 7.85 71.62
CA SER A 759 55.38 7.68 70.16
C SER A 759 56.44 8.75 69.72
N PRO A 760 56.70 9.12 68.42
CA PRO A 760 56.26 8.58 67.10
C PRO A 760 57.31 8.56 65.93
N THR A 761 57.11 7.70 64.91
CA THR A 761 57.44 7.91 63.44
C THR A 761 58.91 8.14 62.96
N PRO A 762 59.25 8.14 61.63
CA PRO A 762 58.75 7.35 60.46
C PRO A 762 59.83 6.83 59.46
N SER A 763 59.38 6.22 58.34
CA SER A 763 60.06 6.02 57.01
C SER A 763 60.94 4.75 56.82
N ARG A 764 60.62 3.86 55.85
CA ARG A 764 60.99 3.74 54.39
C ARG A 764 62.27 2.90 54.14
N SER A 765 62.39 2.04 53.10
CA SER A 765 61.39 1.48 52.13
C SER A 765 61.99 0.41 51.18
N GLY A 766 61.21 -0.64 50.82
CA GLY A 766 61.44 -1.53 49.65
C GLY A 766 62.18 -2.86 49.92
N THR A 767 62.14 -3.91 49.10
CA THR A 767 61.40 -4.23 47.82
C THR A 767 61.67 -5.73 47.47
N GLN A 768 60.99 -6.52 46.61
CA GLN A 768 59.83 -6.40 45.69
C GLN A 768 59.30 -7.84 45.30
N SER A 769 58.26 -7.93 44.46
CA SER A 769 57.78 -9.10 43.65
C SER A 769 56.98 -10.23 44.35
N SER A 770 56.01 -10.90 43.71
CA SER A 770 55.12 -10.54 42.57
C SER A 770 53.98 -11.57 42.34
N SER A 771 52.74 -11.14 42.06
CA SER A 771 51.90 -11.60 40.92
C SER A 771 50.43 -11.15 40.99
N SER A 772 49.82 -11.00 39.81
CA SER A 772 48.38 -10.91 39.49
C SER A 772 47.45 -9.94 40.26
N GLY A 773 46.80 -9.05 39.53
CA GLY A 773 45.57 -8.37 39.95
C GLY A 773 44.62 -8.21 38.77
N LEU A 774 43.30 -8.34 38.99
CA LEU A 774 42.29 -8.23 37.94
C LEU A 774 41.14 -7.28 38.35
N LYS A 775 40.60 -6.61 37.34
CA LYS A 775 39.74 -5.42 37.46
C LYS A 775 38.33 -5.78 37.92
N ARG A 776 37.67 -4.90 38.69
CA ARG A 776 36.22 -4.88 38.83
C ARG A 776 35.70 -3.47 38.54
N SER A 777 34.70 -3.36 37.67
CA SER A 777 34.18 -2.10 37.11
C SER A 777 32.91 -1.60 37.81
N ASN A 778 32.52 -0.35 37.48
CA ASN A 778 31.52 0.43 38.21
C ASN A 778 30.06 0.04 37.90
N SER A 779 29.14 0.40 38.80
CA SER A 779 27.70 0.51 38.54
C SER A 779 27.16 1.83 39.11
N PRO A 780 26.51 2.70 38.31
CA PRO A 780 26.19 4.06 38.72
C PRO A 780 24.79 4.25 39.34
N LYS A 781 24.76 4.69 40.60
CA LYS A 781 23.87 5.73 41.17
C LYS A 781 22.44 5.86 40.61
N LYS A 782 21.44 5.29 41.31
CA LYS A 782 20.05 5.79 41.24
C LYS A 782 19.97 7.21 41.84
N LYS A 783 19.51 8.21 41.07
CA LYS A 783 19.09 9.53 41.61
C LYS A 783 17.59 9.51 41.91
N LYS A 784 17.19 10.11 43.04
CA LYS A 784 15.79 10.48 43.29
C LYS A 784 15.44 11.70 42.45
N TRP A 785 14.24 11.72 41.87
CA TRP A 785 13.51 12.96 41.58
C TRP A 785 12.08 12.81 42.08
N THR A 786 11.58 13.85 42.73
CA THR A 786 10.25 13.89 43.34
C THR A 786 9.34 14.70 42.44
N VAL A 787 8.25 14.11 41.95
CA VAL A 787 7.17 14.85 41.30
C VAL A 787 6.03 14.99 42.30
N VAL A 788 5.62 16.24 42.55
CA VAL A 788 4.43 16.56 43.35
C VAL A 788 3.26 16.70 42.38
N SER A 789 2.15 16.06 42.68
CA SER A 789 0.86 16.31 42.04
C SER A 789 -0.22 16.14 43.10
N LYS A 790 -1.10 17.13 43.27
CA LYS A 790 -2.06 17.19 44.37
C LYS A 790 -3.46 17.57 43.87
N GLU A 791 -4.37 16.62 44.03
CA GLU A 791 -5.83 16.74 44.11
C GLU A 791 -6.63 17.21 42.88
N GLU A 792 -7.59 16.35 42.51
CA GLU A 792 -8.73 16.66 41.65
C GLU A 792 -9.96 17.10 42.47
N SER A 793 -10.84 17.90 41.87
CA SER A 793 -12.31 17.83 42.03
C SER A 793 -12.92 18.41 40.74
N LYS A 794 -13.82 17.71 40.02
CA LYS A 794 -15.26 17.47 40.30
C LYS A 794 -16.05 18.77 40.50
N GLU A 795 -17.17 19.08 39.82
CA GLU A 795 -17.95 18.45 38.70
C GLU A 795 -18.96 19.53 38.22
N GLY A 796 -19.54 19.59 37.00
CA GLY A 796 -19.47 18.77 35.78
C GLY A 796 -20.56 19.22 34.75
N ASN A 797 -21.02 18.30 33.89
CA ASN A 797 -22.28 18.33 33.07
C ASN A 797 -22.33 18.95 31.63
N GLU A 798 -22.88 18.14 30.70
CA GLU A 798 -23.64 18.37 29.44
C GLU A 798 -23.19 19.20 28.18
N LYS A 799 -23.18 18.46 27.05
CA LYS A 799 -23.83 18.71 25.72
C LYS A 799 -23.39 19.85 24.74
N SER A 800 -22.65 19.40 23.72
CA SER A 800 -23.05 19.45 22.27
C SER A 800 -22.86 20.71 21.38
N LYS A 801 -22.29 20.44 20.18
CA LYS A 801 -22.37 21.13 18.86
C LYS A 801 -21.47 22.36 18.55
N LYS A 802 -20.38 22.05 17.82
CA LYS A 802 -20.08 22.49 16.42
C LYS A 802 -19.92 23.99 16.09
N ILE A 803 -18.70 24.41 15.70
CA ILE A 803 -18.28 24.96 14.35
C ILE A 803 -17.02 25.88 14.44
N THR A 804 -15.94 25.51 13.72
CA THR A 804 -14.74 26.30 13.28
C THR A 804 -13.91 27.12 14.29
N SER A 805 -12.61 27.40 14.11
CA SER A 805 -11.60 26.98 13.09
C SER A 805 -10.17 27.32 13.55
N THR A 806 -9.20 26.43 13.31
CA THR A 806 -7.84 26.70 12.75
C THR A 806 -7.06 25.38 12.64
N PRO A 807 -6.06 25.25 11.72
CA PRO A 807 -5.30 24.03 11.53
C PRO A 807 -4.08 23.93 12.46
N VAL A 808 -3.67 22.69 12.80
CA VAL A 808 -2.36 22.42 13.41
C VAL A 808 -1.59 21.44 12.52
N THR A 809 -0.58 21.96 11.84
CA THR A 809 0.39 21.20 11.07
C THR A 809 1.31 20.41 12.01
N TYR A 810 1.58 19.14 11.70
CA TYR A 810 2.69 18.42 12.34
C TYR A 810 3.79 18.16 11.30
N ARG A 811 4.99 18.69 11.56
CA ARG A 811 6.23 18.36 10.84
C ARG A 811 7.24 17.79 11.85
N PRO A 812 8.13 16.88 11.44
CA PRO A 812 9.04 16.20 12.34
C PRO A 812 10.16 17.12 12.86
N SER A 813 10.77 16.74 13.97
CA SER A 813 11.95 17.39 14.54
C SER A 813 13.19 16.52 14.37
N ASN A 814 14.32 17.15 14.08
CA ASN A 814 15.65 16.55 13.94
C ASN A 814 16.71 17.45 14.61
N ASP A 815 17.99 17.09 14.46
CA ASP A 815 19.23 17.83 14.80
C ASP A 815 19.66 17.80 16.29
N ILE A 816 20.94 17.57 16.67
CA ILE A 816 22.19 17.26 15.92
C ILE A 816 22.91 16.04 16.60
N ILE A 817 24.15 15.56 16.34
CA ILE A 817 25.47 16.16 16.07
C ILE A 817 26.37 15.23 15.22
N TYR A 818 27.19 15.87 14.36
CA TYR A 818 28.39 15.45 13.61
C TYR A 818 29.27 14.25 14.06
N ASP A 819 29.81 13.55 13.05
CA ASP A 819 31.27 13.53 12.76
C ASP A 819 31.51 13.60 11.21
N LYS A 820 32.77 13.53 10.73
CA LYS A 820 33.27 14.14 9.47
C LYS A 820 33.25 13.29 8.18
N SER A 821 32.82 13.94 7.08
CA SER A 821 33.53 14.24 5.80
C SER A 821 34.59 13.30 5.18
N PRO A 822 34.90 13.42 3.85
CA PRO A 822 34.07 13.83 2.69
C PRO A 822 34.31 13.03 1.37
N SER A 823 33.37 13.08 0.40
CA SER A 823 33.64 13.38 -1.05
C SER A 823 32.48 13.01 -2.00
N ASN A 824 31.67 13.99 -2.41
CA ASN A 824 31.55 14.44 -3.81
C ASN A 824 30.60 15.64 -3.90
N GLN A 825 30.71 16.40 -4.99
CA GLN A 825 30.11 17.74 -5.10
C GLN A 825 28.75 17.73 -5.82
N SER A 826 27.91 18.68 -5.45
CA SER A 826 26.68 19.04 -6.15
C SER A 826 26.98 19.78 -7.46
N LEU A 827 26.05 19.71 -8.41
CA LEU A 827 25.54 20.91 -9.07
C LEU A 827 24.14 20.64 -9.62
N ASN A 828 23.17 21.46 -9.24
CA ASN A 828 21.80 21.40 -9.74
C ASN A 828 21.28 22.84 -9.84
N ASP A 829 21.69 23.54 -10.90
CA ASP A 829 21.28 24.93 -11.16
C ASP A 829 21.53 25.29 -12.64
N LEU A 830 20.45 25.56 -13.39
CA LEU A 830 20.38 26.37 -14.64
C LEU A 830 19.02 26.17 -15.34
N SER A 831 18.00 26.94 -14.92
CA SER A 831 16.68 26.97 -15.56
C SER A 831 16.41 28.30 -16.28
N SER A 832 17.07 28.55 -17.41
CA SER A 832 16.72 29.67 -18.30
C SER A 832 17.30 29.58 -19.72
N THR A 833 16.52 29.08 -20.68
CA THR A 833 16.67 29.43 -22.11
C THR A 833 15.28 29.60 -22.76
N PRO A 834 15.03 30.66 -23.54
CA PRO A 834 13.76 30.88 -24.22
C PRO A 834 13.67 30.08 -25.54
N PRO A 835 12.47 29.82 -26.08
CA PRO A 835 12.31 29.10 -27.34
C PRO A 835 12.85 29.90 -28.54
N PRO A 836 13.44 29.23 -29.55
CA PRO A 836 13.91 29.90 -30.76
C PRO A 836 12.73 30.44 -31.56
N LYS A 837 12.81 31.71 -31.98
CA LYS A 837 11.83 32.32 -32.88
C LYS A 837 12.04 31.79 -34.30
N PHE A 838 11.03 31.19 -34.90
CA PHE A 838 10.99 31.02 -36.35
C PHE A 838 10.80 32.39 -37.03
N ALA A 839 11.73 32.74 -37.91
CA ALA A 839 11.56 33.77 -38.93
C ALA A 839 11.71 33.07 -40.30
N PRO A 840 10.85 33.36 -41.29
CA PRO A 840 10.91 32.67 -42.56
C PRO A 840 11.99 33.26 -43.47
N SER A 841 12.92 32.43 -43.92
CA SER A 841 13.81 32.73 -45.05
C SER A 841 13.87 31.52 -45.97
N LEU A 842 13.53 31.71 -47.25
CA LEU A 842 13.55 30.68 -48.28
C LEU A 842 15.01 30.27 -48.57
N GLY A 843 15.29 28.96 -48.58
CA GLY A 843 16.62 28.48 -48.96
C GLY A 843 16.88 27.01 -48.60
N ARG A 844 16.96 26.17 -49.64
CA ARG A 844 17.39 24.75 -49.60
C ARG A 844 16.43 23.78 -48.87
N LYS A 845 15.91 22.80 -49.61
CA LYS A 845 15.23 21.63 -49.03
C LYS A 845 16.25 20.79 -48.26
N SER A 846 15.94 20.40 -47.03
CA SER A 846 16.78 19.49 -46.22
C SER A 846 16.74 18.07 -46.79
N SER A 847 17.83 17.30 -46.61
CA SER A 847 17.84 15.89 -47.00
C SER A 847 17.12 15.03 -45.94
N VAL A 848 16.57 13.88 -46.36
CA VAL A 848 16.11 12.83 -45.43
C VAL A 848 17.22 12.43 -44.44
N LYS A 849 18.48 12.56 -44.87
CA LYS A 849 19.71 12.37 -44.08
C LYS A 849 19.88 13.35 -42.92
N ASP A 850 19.28 14.53 -42.99
CA ASP A 850 19.32 15.55 -41.94
C ASP A 850 18.18 15.35 -40.92
N LEU A 851 16.98 14.97 -41.38
CA LEU A 851 15.90 14.57 -40.48
C LEU A 851 16.29 13.35 -39.63
N ALA A 852 16.95 12.34 -40.23
CA ALA A 852 17.44 11.18 -39.48
C ALA A 852 18.30 11.59 -38.26
N LYS A 853 19.25 12.51 -38.46
CA LYS A 853 20.10 13.03 -37.36
C LYS A 853 19.33 13.79 -36.29
N SER A 854 18.26 14.49 -36.66
CA SER A 854 17.43 15.21 -35.68
C SER A 854 16.67 14.30 -34.71
N PHE A 855 16.45 13.03 -35.09
CA PHE A 855 15.85 12.00 -34.22
C PHE A 855 16.88 11.05 -33.58
N GLU A 856 18.03 10.79 -34.23
CA GLU A 856 19.10 9.92 -33.69
C GLU A 856 19.70 10.47 -32.38
N ASN A 857 19.72 11.78 -32.16
CA ASN A 857 20.20 12.42 -30.91
C ASN A 857 19.26 12.22 -29.69
N GLY A 858 18.19 11.43 -29.80
CA GLY A 858 17.18 11.25 -28.76
C GLY A 858 17.35 10.03 -27.84
N SER A 859 18.18 9.03 -28.20
CA SER A 859 18.38 7.83 -27.38
C SER A 859 19.61 6.99 -27.77
N THR A 860 20.14 6.22 -26.81
CA THR A 860 21.17 5.15 -26.97
C THR A 860 22.66 5.53 -26.98
N GLU A 861 23.08 6.52 -26.20
CA GLU A 861 24.43 6.50 -25.59
C GLU A 861 24.38 5.87 -24.18
N ASP A 862 24.37 4.52 -24.11
CA ASP A 862 24.94 3.71 -23.01
C ASP A 862 24.65 2.21 -23.24
N LEU A 863 25.46 1.55 -24.07
CA LEU A 863 25.39 0.10 -24.29
C LEU A 863 26.74 -0.48 -24.77
N GLN A 864 27.80 -0.27 -23.98
CA GLN A 864 29.08 -0.98 -24.21
C GLN A 864 28.96 -2.47 -23.85
N GLU A 865 29.47 -3.33 -24.74
CA GLU A 865 29.51 -4.77 -24.53
C GLU A 865 30.54 -5.18 -23.45
N PRO A 866 30.16 -5.99 -22.44
CA PRO A 866 31.11 -6.76 -21.65
C PRO A 866 31.56 -7.99 -22.44
N SER A 867 32.46 -7.80 -23.41
CA SER A 867 32.92 -8.89 -24.28
C SER A 867 33.83 -9.89 -23.55
N SER A 868 33.55 -11.18 -23.76
CA SER A 868 34.40 -12.34 -23.44
C SER A 868 34.83 -12.59 -21.98
N ARG A 869 34.25 -13.63 -21.36
CA ARG A 869 35.00 -14.54 -20.48
C ARG A 869 34.46 -15.98 -20.48
N SER A 870 35.20 -16.83 -21.19
CA SER A 870 35.33 -18.29 -20.98
C SER A 870 34.07 -19.11 -20.61
N ARG A 871 33.44 -19.74 -21.60
CA ARG A 871 32.89 -21.10 -21.42
C ARG A 871 34.04 -22.10 -21.49
N SER A 872 34.37 -22.77 -20.38
CA SER A 872 35.26 -23.94 -20.37
C SER A 872 34.44 -25.24 -20.39
N SER A 873 34.97 -26.27 -21.04
CA SER A 873 34.28 -27.52 -21.31
C SER A 873 34.26 -28.49 -20.12
N SER A 874 33.16 -29.22 -19.97
CA SER A 874 33.12 -30.45 -19.17
C SER A 874 33.80 -31.60 -19.93
N PRO A 875 34.73 -32.37 -19.32
CA PRO A 875 35.28 -33.57 -19.93
C PRO A 875 34.67 -34.84 -19.32
N THR A 876 33.93 -35.62 -20.12
CA THR A 876 33.46 -36.96 -19.72
C THR A 876 34.44 -38.03 -20.22
N LYS A 877 35.10 -38.78 -19.32
CA LYS A 877 35.56 -40.13 -19.62
C LYS A 877 35.83 -40.96 -18.36
N ALA A 878 35.51 -42.24 -18.45
CA ALA A 878 35.37 -43.14 -17.32
C ALA A 878 36.70 -43.61 -16.71
N LYS A 879 36.64 -43.92 -15.42
CA LYS A 879 37.23 -45.16 -14.86
C LYS A 879 36.35 -45.68 -13.73
#